data_AF-A0A2V0P1I6-F1
#
_entry.id   AF-A0A2V0P1I6-F1
#
_cell.length_a   1.000
_cell.length_b   1.000
_cell.length_c   1.000
_cell.angle_alpha   90.00
_cell.angle_beta   90.00
_cell.angle_gamma   90.00
#
_symmetry.space_group_name_H-M   'P 1'
#
loop_
_entity.id
_entity.type
_entity.pdbx_description
1 polymer ?
#
loop_
_entity_poly.entity_id
_entity_poly.type
_entity_poly.pdbx_seq_one_letter_code
_entity_poly.pdbx_strand_id
1 'polypeptide(L)'
;MSVVTLQIGQCGNQLGCSLFDALAADALAAAAPDGAGAAFFRDRGAGGRARWAARSVLIDMEPKVVDAAIARARGAAAASGWAYGAGRSLSGHSGSGNNWALGHHHFGPKVRDDALDLVRREVEAADWLEGFLLLQSVAGGTGAGLGTYLAEALADEFREGALFNVCVWPYEGGEVAVQPYNALLTLSHLADVSDGVLLLQNEVLHATCTKSMGIARPGFQDLNGVAARALAGALLPAYARPAEGAPPPPPPRPGQRGAPAAPAAAAAARQLGRVPLHPLGDLAAHLTPHPRFRLASVRHVPTLAPGTLDFTTFAWPPLLRRLRQMAITGSFLEEGMEWGPRSTAAAAPHAPGPPAHRYRNRAASSALFLRGSGAAEADAAEFADPRWHAAWAGDPLLVAASGARAGGCQMAATLLATDQAAVAPLARMRDAGYRMAGARAFLHQYEAHGLEEGALLAAFAGVEDALAAYAGLAATAGAAAAVASLLEAARGTERGVSTSPEARAKIMAAVEELKRAGAGKRTVEDASATWRLLWTTEKETLWIVKNAGLFGTKAGEVYQVIDVPAGRLQNVIEFPPDGAFIVDSSVYEEGAGGQRLGFKFGAAKVKLPKRDFGLPPFGQGWFDTVYVDDRLRVAQDIRGDTLVVERDGPPRIFS
;
A
#
# COMPACT_ATOMS: atom_id res chain seq x y z
N MET A 1 7.64 -1.04 27.47
CA MET A 1 7.61 -0.31 26.19
C MET A 1 6.35 0.49 26.15
N SER A 2 6.45 1.78 25.86
CA SER A 2 5.38 2.74 26.06
C SER A 2 5.16 3.54 24.78
N VAL A 3 3.89 3.71 24.44
CA VAL A 3 3.44 4.54 23.34
C VAL A 3 2.79 5.78 23.94
N VAL A 4 3.24 6.96 23.51
CA VAL A 4 2.65 8.23 23.93
C VAL A 4 1.66 8.68 22.86
N THR A 5 0.37 8.76 23.22
CA THR A 5 -0.67 9.13 22.27
C THR A 5 -0.94 10.63 22.31
N LEU A 6 -0.79 11.32 21.19
CA LEU A 6 -1.19 12.73 21.08
C LEU A 6 -2.58 12.80 20.43
N GLN A 7 -3.53 13.43 21.11
CA GLN A 7 -4.89 13.61 20.61
C GLN A 7 -5.10 15.06 20.20
N ILE A 8 -5.16 15.33 18.90
CA ILE A 8 -5.06 16.69 18.36
C ILE A 8 -6.35 17.09 17.64
N GLY A 9 -6.91 18.22 18.04
CA GLY A 9 -8.16 18.74 17.49
C GLY A 9 -9.40 17.98 17.97
N GLN A 10 -10.58 18.49 17.63
CA GLN A 10 -11.85 17.89 18.03
C GLN A 10 -11.99 16.42 17.62
N CYS A 11 -11.64 16.08 16.38
CA CYS A 11 -11.71 14.72 15.87
C CYS A 11 -10.75 13.79 16.62
N GLY A 12 -9.49 14.20 16.78
CA GLY A 12 -8.45 13.42 17.47
C GLY A 12 -8.78 13.13 18.93
N ASN A 13 -9.30 14.11 19.67
CA ASN A 13 -9.72 13.95 21.07
C ASN A 13 -10.93 13.01 21.22
N GLN A 14 -11.90 13.08 20.30
CA GLN A 14 -13.05 12.19 20.32
C GLN A 14 -12.69 10.74 19.96
N LEU A 15 -11.89 10.56 18.91
CA LEU A 15 -11.39 9.24 18.50
C LEU A 15 -10.49 8.64 19.59
N GLY A 16 -9.59 9.44 20.17
CA GLY A 16 -8.69 9.01 21.23
C GLY A 16 -9.42 8.50 22.45
N CYS A 17 -10.49 9.20 22.88
CA CYS A 17 -11.31 8.71 23.98
C CYS A 17 -11.95 7.34 23.68
N SER A 18 -12.47 7.13 22.46
CA SER A 18 -13.02 5.84 22.04
C SER A 18 -11.95 4.75 21.92
N LEU A 19 -10.74 5.10 21.46
CA LEU A 19 -9.61 4.18 21.37
C LEU A 19 -9.19 3.68 22.75
N PHE A 20 -9.03 4.58 23.72
CA PHE A 20 -8.67 4.20 25.09
C PHE A 20 -9.76 3.35 25.76
N ASP A 21 -11.04 3.59 25.47
CA ASP A 21 -12.12 2.69 25.91
C ASP A 21 -11.97 1.28 25.32
N ALA A 22 -11.68 1.16 24.02
CA ALA A 22 -11.49 -0.14 23.36
C ALA A 22 -10.24 -0.87 23.91
N LEU A 23 -9.12 -0.16 24.04
CA LEU A 23 -7.87 -0.71 24.59
C LEU A 23 -8.05 -1.17 26.04
N ALA A 24 -8.72 -0.39 26.88
CA ALA A 24 -8.96 -0.74 28.28
C ALA A 24 -9.90 -1.95 28.40
N ALA A 25 -10.99 -1.99 27.63
CA ALA A 25 -11.92 -3.11 27.64
C ALA A 25 -11.23 -4.44 27.31
N ASP A 26 -10.40 -4.46 26.27
CA ASP A 26 -9.68 -5.66 25.85
C ASP A 26 -8.51 -6.01 26.80
N ALA A 27 -7.83 -5.00 27.36
CA ALA A 27 -6.79 -5.21 28.36
C ALA A 27 -7.33 -5.80 29.67
N LEU A 28 -8.49 -5.33 30.15
CA LEU A 28 -9.18 -5.89 31.32
C LEU A 28 -9.64 -7.33 31.06
N ALA A 29 -10.19 -7.60 29.88
CA ALA A 29 -10.70 -8.92 29.51
C ALA A 29 -9.57 -9.97 29.38
N ALA A 30 -8.36 -9.56 29.01
CA ALA A 30 -7.24 -10.48 28.82
C ALA A 30 -6.66 -11.06 30.12
N ALA A 31 -7.03 -10.54 31.30
CA ALA A 31 -6.42 -10.88 32.60
C ALA A 31 -4.88 -10.98 32.55
N ALA A 32 -4.26 -10.26 31.60
CA ALA A 32 -2.84 -10.39 31.31
C ALA A 32 -2.09 -9.53 32.32
N PRO A 33 -1.24 -10.13 33.18
CA PRO A 33 -0.59 -9.38 34.24
C PRO A 33 0.27 -8.21 33.73
N ASP A 34 0.90 -8.32 32.54
CA ASP A 34 2.00 -7.39 32.19
C ASP A 34 2.08 -6.90 30.72
N GLY A 35 1.09 -7.14 29.85
CA GLY A 35 1.28 -6.98 28.40
C GLY A 35 0.64 -5.76 27.72
N ALA A 36 -0.69 -5.73 27.65
CA ALA A 36 -1.42 -4.80 26.77
C ALA A 36 -1.67 -3.43 27.38
N GLY A 37 -1.96 -3.42 28.68
CA GLY A 37 -2.11 -2.19 29.44
C GLY A 37 -0.82 -1.39 29.51
N ALA A 38 0.35 -2.04 29.55
CA ALA A 38 1.63 -1.36 29.82
C ALA A 38 2.08 -0.39 28.71
N ALA A 39 1.71 -0.67 27.45
CA ALA A 39 2.10 0.18 26.32
C ALA A 39 1.37 1.52 26.33
N PHE A 40 0.05 1.51 26.47
CA PHE A 40 -0.79 2.71 26.36
C PHE A 40 -1.22 3.27 27.73
N PHE A 41 -1.06 2.50 28.80
CA PHE A 41 -1.43 2.91 30.15
C PHE A 41 -0.28 2.79 31.14
N ARG A 42 -0.43 3.54 32.24
CA ARG A 42 0.41 3.48 33.43
C ARG A 42 -0.45 3.00 34.59
N ASP A 43 0.02 1.98 35.32
CA ASP A 43 -0.69 1.50 36.50
C ASP A 43 -0.51 2.51 37.66
N ARG A 44 -1.64 2.94 38.24
CA ARG A 44 -1.68 3.85 39.41
C ARG A 44 -1.93 3.10 40.72
N GLY A 45 -2.06 1.78 40.66
CA GLY A 45 -2.42 0.93 41.80
C GLY A 45 -3.92 0.94 42.13
N ALA A 46 -4.30 0.09 43.09
CA ALA A 46 -5.66 0.00 43.59
C ALA A 46 -5.88 1.08 44.68
N GLY A 47 -6.71 2.08 44.39
CA GLY A 47 -6.99 3.17 45.35
C GLY A 47 -7.66 4.41 44.74
N GLY A 48 -7.68 4.53 43.41
CA GLY A 48 -8.38 5.59 42.68
C GLY A 48 -9.66 5.12 41.97
N ARG A 49 -10.42 6.07 41.38
CA ARG A 49 -11.59 5.77 40.53
C ARG A 49 -11.25 4.99 39.25
N ALA A 50 -9.99 5.02 38.84
CA ALA A 50 -9.43 4.27 37.73
C ALA A 50 -8.07 3.70 38.15
N ARG A 51 -7.81 2.45 37.79
CA ARG A 51 -6.51 1.79 38.01
C ARG A 51 -5.47 2.35 37.05
N TRP A 52 -5.87 2.64 35.81
CA TRP A 52 -4.96 2.99 34.73
C TRP A 52 -5.02 4.47 34.37
N ALA A 53 -3.85 5.10 34.21
CA ALA A 53 -3.70 6.38 33.55
C ALA A 53 -3.34 6.17 32.07
N ALA A 54 -4.09 6.76 31.16
CA ALA A 54 -3.71 6.81 29.75
C ALA A 54 -2.41 7.61 29.55
N ARG A 55 -1.48 7.07 28.75
CA ARG A 55 -0.28 7.76 28.29
C ARG A 55 -0.65 8.64 27.11
N SER A 56 -1.22 9.80 27.39
CA SER A 56 -1.71 10.68 26.34
C SER A 56 -1.61 12.16 26.66
N VAL A 57 -1.40 12.97 25.63
CA VAL A 57 -1.49 14.43 25.69
C VAL A 57 -2.66 14.90 24.82
N LEU A 58 -3.59 15.65 25.40
CA LEU A 58 -4.76 16.19 24.71
C LEU A 58 -4.48 17.63 24.29
N ILE A 59 -4.67 17.95 23.01
CA ILE A 59 -4.34 19.26 22.46
C ILE A 59 -5.52 19.75 21.60
N ASP A 60 -6.08 20.90 21.95
CA ASP A 60 -7.02 21.62 21.08
C ASP A 60 -6.94 23.13 21.34
N MET A 61 -7.10 23.97 20.33
CA MET A 61 -7.12 25.43 20.53
C MET A 61 -8.45 25.93 21.14
N GLU A 62 -9.42 25.04 21.38
CA GLU A 62 -10.70 25.29 22.03
C GLU A 62 -10.83 24.49 23.35
N PRO A 63 -10.89 25.15 24.54
CA PRO A 63 -10.92 24.46 25.84
C PRO A 63 -12.08 23.49 25.99
N LYS A 64 -13.27 23.85 25.48
CA LYS A 64 -14.49 23.04 25.55
C LYS A 64 -14.31 21.62 25.00
N VAL A 65 -13.42 21.42 24.01
CA VAL A 65 -13.16 20.13 23.38
C VAL A 65 -12.41 19.22 24.35
N VAL A 66 -11.33 19.75 24.92
CA VAL A 66 -10.48 19.03 25.88
C VAL A 66 -11.25 18.74 27.16
N ASP A 67 -11.98 19.73 27.68
CA ASP A 67 -12.79 19.60 28.89
C ASP A 67 -13.88 18.53 28.71
N ALA A 68 -14.54 18.50 27.54
CA ALA A 68 -15.54 17.47 27.24
C ALA A 68 -14.92 16.06 27.17
N ALA A 69 -13.74 15.91 26.57
CA ALA A 69 -13.04 14.63 26.52
C ALA A 69 -12.64 14.14 27.92
N ILE A 70 -12.09 15.04 28.75
CA ILE A 70 -11.72 14.72 30.15
C ILE A 70 -12.95 14.38 30.98
N ALA A 71 -14.02 15.16 30.88
CA ALA A 71 -15.26 14.93 31.60
C ALA A 71 -15.89 13.58 31.23
N ARG A 72 -15.92 13.24 29.94
CA ARG A 72 -16.41 11.95 29.44
C ARG A 72 -15.59 10.79 30.03
N ALA A 73 -14.27 10.83 29.91
CA ALA A 73 -13.40 9.77 30.44
C ALA A 73 -13.55 9.64 31.96
N ARG A 74 -13.62 10.76 32.69
CA ARG A 74 -13.83 10.77 34.14
C ARG A 74 -15.19 10.20 34.55
N GLY A 75 -16.24 10.44 33.77
CA GLY A 75 -17.58 9.89 34.00
C GLY A 75 -17.64 8.37 33.84
N ALA A 76 -16.90 7.84 32.87
CA ALA A 76 -16.82 6.39 32.59
C ALA A 76 -15.74 5.64 33.40
N ALA A 77 -14.83 6.36 34.07
CA ALA A 77 -13.63 5.81 34.70
C ALA A 77 -13.85 4.59 35.61
N ALA A 78 -14.94 4.57 36.39
CA ALA A 78 -15.25 3.45 37.28
C ALA A 78 -15.65 2.18 36.51
N ALA A 79 -16.30 2.33 35.35
CA ALA A 79 -16.71 1.22 34.50
C ALA A 79 -15.59 0.79 33.53
N SER A 80 -14.84 1.74 32.99
CA SER A 80 -13.77 1.49 32.01
C SER A 80 -12.41 1.16 32.66
N GLY A 81 -12.23 1.47 33.95
CA GLY A 81 -11.01 1.21 34.70
C GLY A 81 -9.84 2.15 34.38
N TRP A 82 -10.03 3.14 33.51
CA TRP A 82 -8.99 4.07 33.05
C TRP A 82 -9.41 5.55 33.16
N ALA A 83 -8.43 6.45 33.23
CA ALA A 83 -8.64 7.90 33.16
C ALA A 83 -7.43 8.61 32.52
N TYR A 84 -7.60 9.86 32.10
CA TYR A 84 -6.47 10.69 31.65
C TYR A 84 -5.53 11.08 32.79
N GLY A 85 -4.26 11.29 32.45
CA GLY A 85 -3.27 11.87 33.36
C GLY A 85 -3.64 13.30 33.76
N ALA A 86 -3.40 13.66 35.03
CA ALA A 86 -3.65 15.02 35.50
C ALA A 86 -2.66 15.99 34.86
N GLY A 87 -3.15 17.12 34.34
CA GLY A 87 -2.32 18.16 33.72
C GLY A 87 -1.65 17.73 32.41
N ARG A 88 -2.20 16.73 31.70
CA ARG A 88 -1.69 16.22 30.41
C ARG A 88 -2.52 16.75 29.24
N SER A 89 -2.80 18.04 29.28
CA SER A 89 -3.68 18.70 28.33
C SER A 89 -3.23 20.12 28.07
N LEU A 90 -3.33 20.55 26.81
CA LEU A 90 -3.05 21.89 26.35
C LEU A 90 -4.27 22.43 25.64
N SER A 91 -4.70 23.63 26.03
CA SER A 91 -5.77 24.33 25.33
C SER A 91 -5.43 25.78 25.01
N GLY A 92 -5.88 26.22 23.83
CA GLY A 92 -5.76 27.61 23.39
C GLY A 92 -6.95 28.48 23.84
N HIS A 93 -6.94 29.75 23.41
CA HIS A 93 -8.06 30.68 23.65
C HIS A 93 -8.91 30.94 22.40
N SER A 94 -8.47 30.46 21.24
CA SER A 94 -9.08 30.73 19.94
C SER A 94 -8.86 29.56 18.99
N GLY A 95 -9.93 29.02 18.42
CA GLY A 95 -9.86 27.91 17.45
C GLY A 95 -9.19 28.29 16.12
N SER A 96 -8.74 27.27 15.38
CA SER A 96 -8.04 27.44 14.10
C SER A 96 -8.96 27.67 12.88
N GLY A 97 -10.28 27.81 13.08
CA GLY A 97 -11.22 28.23 12.02
C GLY A 97 -11.22 27.41 10.73
N ASN A 98 -10.88 26.12 10.82
CA ASN A 98 -10.66 25.22 9.66
C ASN A 98 -9.57 25.68 8.66
N ASN A 99 -8.59 26.47 9.10
CA ASN A 99 -7.48 26.92 8.28
C ASN A 99 -6.18 26.24 8.72
N TRP A 100 -5.60 25.43 7.82
CA TRP A 100 -4.34 24.72 8.09
C TRP A 100 -3.18 25.69 8.33
N ALA A 101 -3.04 26.76 7.55
CA ALA A 101 -1.94 27.73 7.69
C ALA A 101 -2.01 28.46 9.05
N LEU A 102 -3.21 28.78 9.53
CA LEU A 102 -3.38 29.34 10.88
C LEU A 102 -2.94 28.33 11.96
N GLY A 103 -3.35 27.06 11.84
CA GLY A 103 -2.92 26.00 12.75
C GLY A 103 -1.40 25.79 12.74
N HIS A 104 -0.81 25.73 11.54
CA HIS A 104 0.59 25.40 11.31
C HIS A 104 1.54 26.57 11.57
N HIS A 105 1.37 27.71 10.90
CA HIS A 105 2.31 28.83 10.97
C HIS A 105 2.10 29.75 12.17
N HIS A 106 0.90 29.77 12.75
CA HIS A 106 0.59 30.69 13.84
C HIS A 106 0.49 29.98 15.19
N PHE A 107 -0.41 29.00 15.32
CA PHE A 107 -0.59 28.31 16.58
C PHE A 107 0.55 27.34 16.88
N GLY A 108 1.04 26.61 15.87
CA GLY A 108 2.18 25.68 15.98
C GLY A 108 3.36 26.26 16.75
N PRO A 109 4.04 27.31 16.25
CA PRO A 109 5.16 27.93 16.93
C PRO A 109 4.83 28.45 18.33
N LYS A 110 3.62 28.98 18.54
CA LYS A 110 3.19 29.54 19.83
C LYS A 110 3.04 28.49 20.92
N VAL A 111 2.55 27.30 20.57
CA VAL A 111 2.24 26.24 21.54
C VAL A 111 3.27 25.11 21.55
N ARG A 112 4.30 25.22 20.69
CA ARG A 112 5.36 24.22 20.51
C ARG A 112 5.97 23.78 21.83
N ASP A 113 6.50 24.73 22.58
CA ASP A 113 7.30 24.42 23.78
C ASP A 113 6.42 23.84 24.89
N ASP A 114 5.22 24.41 25.09
CA ASP A 114 4.23 23.88 26.04
C ASP A 114 3.78 22.45 25.68
N ALA A 115 3.54 22.18 24.38
CA ALA A 115 3.15 20.86 23.91
C ALA A 115 4.28 19.84 24.08
N LEU A 116 5.51 20.19 23.69
CA LEU A 116 6.67 19.32 23.83
C LEU A 116 7.03 19.07 25.30
N ASP A 117 6.86 20.05 26.19
CA ASP A 117 7.03 19.85 27.63
C ASP A 117 6.05 18.82 28.20
N LEU A 118 4.78 18.84 27.76
CA LEU A 118 3.81 17.83 28.14
C LEU A 118 4.19 16.44 27.63
N VAL A 119 4.71 16.37 26.40
CA VAL A 119 5.21 15.12 25.82
C VAL A 119 6.44 14.61 26.58
N ARG A 120 7.44 15.47 26.85
CA ARG A 120 8.63 15.14 27.66
C ARG A 120 8.23 14.54 29.00
N ARG A 121 7.25 15.13 29.70
CA ARG A 121 6.74 14.57 30.95
C ARG A 121 6.08 13.20 30.80
N GLU A 122 5.53 12.83 29.63
CA GLU A 122 5.01 11.48 29.37
C GLU A 122 6.15 10.51 29.08
N VAL A 123 7.13 10.95 28.29
CA VAL A 123 8.34 10.20 27.93
C VAL A 123 9.19 9.90 29.16
N GLU A 124 9.47 10.89 30.02
CA GLU A 124 10.21 10.73 31.28
C GLU A 124 9.51 9.80 32.27
N ALA A 125 8.19 9.63 32.12
CA ALA A 125 7.40 8.72 32.94
C ALA A 125 7.18 7.34 32.29
N ALA A 126 7.84 7.08 31.15
CA ALA A 126 7.91 5.77 30.52
C ALA A 126 9.23 5.08 30.89
N ASP A 127 9.16 3.78 31.16
CA ASP A 127 10.36 2.97 31.39
C ASP A 127 11.18 2.79 30.10
N TRP A 128 10.48 2.74 28.96
CA TRP A 128 11.06 2.66 27.63
C TRP A 128 10.08 3.25 26.61
N LEU A 129 10.46 4.33 25.94
CA LEU A 129 9.67 4.91 24.85
C LEU A 129 9.82 4.06 23.59
N GLU A 130 8.69 3.65 23.03
CA GLU A 130 8.66 2.99 21.72
C GLU A 130 8.37 3.99 20.59
N GLY A 131 7.48 4.94 20.85
CA GLY A 131 7.09 5.91 19.84
C GLY A 131 5.84 6.69 20.19
N PHE A 132 5.35 7.43 19.21
CA PHE A 132 4.23 8.34 19.29
C PHE A 132 3.11 7.90 18.35
N LEU A 133 1.88 7.94 18.88
CA LEU A 133 0.67 7.72 18.09
C LEU A 133 -0.13 9.01 18.06
N LEU A 134 -0.13 9.71 16.92
CA LEU A 134 -0.87 10.95 16.74
C LEU A 134 -2.26 10.63 16.17
N LEU A 135 -3.30 11.13 16.80
CA LEU A 135 -4.68 11.01 16.35
C LEU A 135 -5.17 12.39 15.89
N GLN A 136 -5.45 12.53 14.60
CA GLN A 136 -5.82 13.80 13.98
C GLN A 136 -6.77 13.62 12.78
N SER A 137 -7.43 14.71 12.37
CA SER A 137 -8.13 14.78 11.08
C SER A 137 -7.28 15.51 10.06
N VAL A 138 -7.43 15.17 8.77
CA VAL A 138 -6.67 15.84 7.69
C VAL A 138 -7.35 17.11 7.18
N ALA A 139 -8.60 17.36 7.56
CA ALA A 139 -9.42 18.44 7.00
C ALA A 139 -9.65 19.62 7.95
N GLY A 140 -9.33 19.49 9.24
CA GLY A 140 -9.55 20.53 10.25
C GLY A 140 -8.41 21.56 10.33
N GLY A 141 -8.63 22.69 11.02
CA GLY A 141 -7.57 23.67 11.23
C GLY A 141 -6.58 23.23 12.31
N THR A 142 -7.09 22.87 13.50
CA THR A 142 -6.27 22.41 14.62
C THR A 142 -5.78 20.99 14.40
N GLY A 143 -6.68 20.07 14.06
CA GLY A 143 -6.34 18.67 13.81
C GLY A 143 -5.27 18.53 12.73
N ALA A 144 -5.45 19.23 11.60
CA ALA A 144 -4.57 19.08 10.45
C ALA A 144 -3.36 20.02 10.52
N GLY A 145 -3.57 21.33 10.67
CA GLY A 145 -2.48 22.32 10.70
C GLY A 145 -1.56 22.18 11.92
N LEU A 146 -2.11 22.33 13.13
CA LEU A 146 -1.32 22.17 14.36
C LEU A 146 -0.83 20.73 14.53
N GLY A 147 -1.63 19.73 14.13
CA GLY A 147 -1.21 18.33 14.18
C GLY A 147 -0.01 18.02 13.29
N THR A 148 0.05 18.60 12.09
CA THR A 148 1.20 18.49 11.18
C THR A 148 2.45 19.12 11.83
N TYR A 149 2.33 20.34 12.34
CA TYR A 149 3.45 21.04 12.98
C TYR A 149 4.03 20.26 14.17
N LEU A 150 3.15 19.69 15.01
CA LEU A 150 3.57 18.89 16.15
C LEU A 150 4.20 17.56 15.72
N ALA A 151 3.75 16.95 14.62
CA ALA A 151 4.39 15.76 14.06
C ALA A 151 5.84 16.07 13.62
N GLU A 152 6.05 17.19 12.92
CA GLU A 152 7.39 17.65 12.53
C GLU A 152 8.27 17.92 13.75
N ALA A 153 7.74 18.64 14.75
CA ALA A 153 8.49 18.95 15.97
C ALA A 153 8.86 17.69 16.77
N LEU A 154 8.00 16.67 16.79
CA LEU A 154 8.31 15.38 17.42
C LEU A 154 9.36 14.60 16.63
N ALA A 155 9.27 14.60 15.30
CA ALA A 155 10.25 13.96 14.44
C ALA A 155 11.65 14.60 14.59
N ASP A 156 11.71 15.92 14.80
CA ASP A 156 12.96 16.63 15.04
C ASP A 156 13.56 16.31 16.42
N GLU A 157 12.74 16.28 17.47
CA GLU A 157 13.21 16.12 18.85
C GLU A 157 13.42 14.66 19.28
N PHE A 158 12.56 13.74 18.85
CA PHE A 158 12.51 12.35 19.32
C PHE A 158 12.78 11.34 18.19
N ARG A 159 13.92 11.49 17.50
CA ARG A 159 14.30 10.70 16.31
C ARG A 159 14.38 9.18 16.52
N GLU A 160 14.49 8.72 17.76
CA GLU A 160 14.62 7.30 18.09
C GLU A 160 13.27 6.57 18.20
N GLY A 161 12.17 7.30 18.41
CA GLY A 161 10.84 6.73 18.58
C GLY A 161 10.07 6.68 17.26
N ALA A 162 9.31 5.60 17.04
CA ALA A 162 8.47 5.49 15.86
C ALA A 162 7.34 6.54 15.87
N LEU A 163 7.10 7.23 14.75
CA LEU A 163 6.05 8.23 14.62
C LEU A 163 4.93 7.75 13.69
N PHE A 164 3.80 7.34 14.29
CA PHE A 164 2.60 6.94 13.56
C PHE A 164 1.50 7.98 13.63
N ASN A 165 0.92 8.28 12.47
CA ASN A 165 -0.20 9.19 12.34
C ASN A 165 -1.48 8.44 11.96
N VAL A 166 -2.49 8.48 12.81
CA VAL A 166 -3.84 8.04 12.48
C VAL A 166 -4.64 9.23 12.02
N CYS A 167 -4.97 9.22 10.73
CA CYS A 167 -5.59 10.32 10.03
C CYS A 167 -7.04 9.96 9.66
N VAL A 168 -7.98 10.71 10.24
CA VAL A 168 -9.38 10.64 9.85
C VAL A 168 -9.59 11.45 8.57
N TRP A 169 -9.95 10.75 7.51
CA TRP A 169 -10.23 11.27 6.18
C TRP A 169 -11.68 11.78 6.09
N PRO A 170 -11.91 13.00 5.56
CA PRO A 170 -13.23 13.62 5.53
C PRO A 170 -14.19 12.91 4.56
N TYR A 171 -15.47 13.27 4.61
CA TYR A 171 -16.42 12.90 3.58
C TYR A 171 -16.06 13.56 2.24
N GLU A 172 -16.26 12.85 1.15
CA GLU A 172 -16.05 13.36 -0.22
C GLU A 172 -17.05 14.47 -0.56
N GLY A 173 -18.28 14.36 -0.05
CA GLY A 173 -19.32 15.39 -0.16
C GLY A 173 -18.98 16.72 0.53
N GLY A 174 -17.90 16.75 1.33
CA GLY A 174 -17.39 17.94 1.98
C GLY A 174 -18.06 18.26 3.31
N GLU A 175 -17.27 18.37 4.39
CA GLU A 175 -17.72 18.95 5.66
C GLU A 175 -17.33 20.43 5.76
N VAL A 176 -16.23 20.80 5.09
CA VAL A 176 -15.65 22.13 5.08
C VAL A 176 -15.24 22.48 3.65
N ALA A 177 -15.55 23.70 3.20
CA ALA A 177 -15.23 24.16 1.84
C ALA A 177 -13.71 24.10 1.51
N VAL A 178 -12.85 24.29 2.51
CA VAL A 178 -11.38 24.33 2.33
C VAL A 178 -10.68 23.01 2.62
N GLN A 179 -11.42 21.92 2.84
CA GLN A 179 -10.84 20.61 3.14
C GLN A 179 -9.82 20.09 2.11
N PRO A 180 -9.91 20.39 0.79
CA PRO A 180 -8.91 19.91 -0.16
C PRO A 180 -7.52 20.49 0.11
N TYR A 181 -7.41 21.77 0.43
CA TYR A 181 -6.13 22.39 0.79
C TYR A 181 -5.58 21.78 2.08
N ASN A 182 -6.39 21.73 3.14
CA ASN A 182 -5.98 21.17 4.43
C ASN A 182 -5.48 19.72 4.27
N ALA A 183 -6.21 18.88 3.53
CA ALA A 183 -5.87 17.47 3.37
C ALA A 183 -4.57 17.27 2.57
N LEU A 184 -4.36 18.03 1.50
CA LEU A 184 -3.16 17.92 0.68
C LEU A 184 -1.92 18.42 1.42
N LEU A 185 -2.01 19.56 2.10
CA LEU A 185 -0.93 20.09 2.95
C LEU A 185 -0.56 19.10 4.05
N THR A 186 -1.56 18.59 4.78
CA THR A 186 -1.36 17.63 5.87
C THR A 186 -0.69 16.36 5.38
N LEU A 187 -1.20 15.74 4.31
CA LEU A 187 -0.61 14.50 3.81
C LEU A 187 0.80 14.68 3.25
N SER A 188 1.07 15.78 2.54
CA SER A 188 2.41 16.03 2.00
C SER A 188 3.44 16.10 3.12
N HIS A 189 3.19 16.91 4.14
CA HIS A 189 4.12 17.09 5.26
C HIS A 189 4.23 15.82 6.12
N LEU A 190 3.10 15.15 6.43
CA LEU A 190 3.14 13.92 7.21
C LEU A 190 3.87 12.78 6.50
N ALA A 191 3.84 12.71 5.17
CA ALA A 191 4.57 11.69 4.41
C ALA A 191 6.09 11.81 4.56
N ASP A 192 6.61 13.01 4.82
CA ASP A 192 8.04 13.28 4.97
C ASP A 192 8.56 12.93 6.37
N VAL A 193 7.73 13.12 7.40
CA VAL A 193 8.16 12.96 8.81
C VAL A 193 7.66 11.70 9.50
N SER A 194 6.59 11.06 8.99
CA SER A 194 5.99 9.90 9.65
C SER A 194 6.64 8.58 9.21
N ASP A 195 6.77 7.66 10.16
CA ASP A 195 7.11 6.27 9.85
C ASP A 195 5.92 5.54 9.21
N GLY A 196 4.68 5.96 9.49
CA GLY A 196 3.49 5.44 8.83
C GLY A 196 2.24 6.28 9.09
N VAL A 197 1.31 6.26 8.15
CA VAL A 197 0.03 6.98 8.20
C VAL A 197 -1.12 6.00 8.01
N LEU A 198 -1.92 5.78 9.06
CA LEU A 198 -3.13 4.96 9.00
C LEU A 198 -4.32 5.82 8.61
N LEU A 199 -4.98 5.49 7.50
CA LEU A 199 -6.12 6.24 6.99
C LEU A 199 -7.45 5.61 7.42
N LEU A 200 -8.30 6.40 8.06
CA LEU A 200 -9.66 6.03 8.45
C LEU A 200 -10.67 6.92 7.72
N GLN A 201 -11.47 6.35 6.83
CA GLN A 201 -12.38 7.13 5.99
C GLN A 201 -13.77 7.24 6.62
N ASN A 202 -14.25 8.47 6.84
CA ASN A 202 -15.58 8.72 7.43
C ASN A 202 -16.71 8.04 6.63
N GLU A 203 -16.64 8.04 5.31
CA GLU A 203 -17.61 7.34 4.46
C GLU A 203 -17.65 5.83 4.71
N VAL A 204 -16.48 5.22 4.84
CA VAL A 204 -16.34 3.79 5.12
C VAL A 204 -16.87 3.46 6.51
N LEU A 205 -16.49 4.26 7.52
CA LEU A 205 -16.96 4.09 8.90
C LEU A 205 -18.48 4.26 8.99
N HIS A 206 -19.02 5.30 8.36
CA HIS A 206 -20.45 5.55 8.29
C HIS A 206 -21.18 4.38 7.63
N ALA A 207 -20.70 3.91 6.47
CA ALA A 207 -21.31 2.80 5.76
C ALA A 207 -21.20 1.47 6.54
N THR A 208 -20.15 1.29 7.34
CA THR A 208 -20.02 0.16 8.27
C THR A 208 -21.07 0.22 9.37
N CYS A 209 -21.29 1.40 9.97
CA CYS A 209 -22.33 1.58 10.98
C CYS A 209 -23.73 1.29 10.42
N THR A 210 -24.06 1.80 9.22
CA THR A 210 -25.40 1.61 8.64
C THR A 210 -25.62 0.18 8.18
N LYS A 211 -24.68 -0.40 7.43
CA LYS A 211 -24.86 -1.70 6.77
C LYS A 211 -24.55 -2.88 7.68
N SER A 212 -23.46 -2.82 8.45
CA SER A 212 -23.00 -3.94 9.28
C SER A 212 -23.54 -3.88 10.70
N MET A 213 -23.64 -2.69 11.30
CA MET A 213 -24.15 -2.53 12.67
C MET A 213 -25.64 -2.21 12.74
N GLY A 214 -26.31 -1.96 11.62
CA GLY A 214 -27.74 -1.65 11.56
C GLY A 214 -28.12 -0.30 12.18
N ILE A 215 -27.17 0.63 12.32
CA ILE A 215 -27.42 1.95 12.89
C ILE A 215 -27.97 2.87 11.79
N ALA A 216 -29.27 3.15 11.82
CA ALA A 216 -29.94 3.90 10.75
C ALA A 216 -29.42 5.34 10.56
N ARG A 217 -28.98 6.00 11.64
CA ARG A 217 -28.47 7.38 11.64
C ARG A 217 -27.20 7.46 12.51
N PRO A 218 -26.04 7.05 11.98
CA PRO A 218 -24.83 6.99 12.77
C PRO A 218 -24.29 8.40 13.05
N GLY A 219 -23.88 8.64 14.29
CA GLY A 219 -23.15 9.85 14.70
C GLY A 219 -21.65 9.61 14.79
N PHE A 220 -20.86 10.67 15.00
CA PHE A 220 -19.40 10.54 15.14
C PHE A 220 -18.97 9.62 16.29
N GLN A 221 -19.77 9.51 17.35
CA GLN A 221 -19.49 8.55 18.42
C GLN A 221 -19.53 7.10 17.93
N ASP A 222 -20.47 6.76 17.04
CA ASP A 222 -20.60 5.42 16.46
C ASP A 222 -19.43 5.13 15.51
N LEU A 223 -19.11 6.09 14.63
CA LEU A 223 -17.97 6.00 13.71
C LEU A 223 -16.65 5.81 14.48
N ASN A 224 -16.42 6.62 15.51
CA ASN A 224 -15.25 6.53 16.37
C ASN A 224 -15.19 5.19 17.12
N GLY A 225 -16.34 4.61 17.47
CA GLY A 225 -16.42 3.27 18.06
C GLY A 225 -16.01 2.15 17.10
N VAL A 226 -16.34 2.26 15.81
CA VAL A 226 -15.88 1.31 14.78
C VAL A 226 -14.38 1.47 14.55
N ALA A 227 -13.91 2.71 14.36
CA ALA A 227 -12.50 3.03 14.19
C ALA A 227 -11.64 2.55 15.37
N ALA A 228 -12.07 2.82 16.60
CA ALA A 228 -11.37 2.40 17.81
C ALA A 228 -11.18 0.88 17.90
N ARG A 229 -12.20 0.08 17.56
CA ARG A 229 -12.10 -1.39 17.55
C ARG A 229 -11.11 -1.88 16.50
N ALA A 230 -11.14 -1.28 15.31
CA ALA A 230 -10.20 -1.63 14.25
C ALA A 230 -8.75 -1.32 14.65
N LEU A 231 -8.49 -0.13 15.20
CA LEU A 231 -7.17 0.27 15.68
C LEU A 231 -6.69 -0.61 16.85
N ALA A 232 -7.53 -0.82 17.86
CA ALA A 232 -7.19 -1.67 19.00
C ALA A 232 -6.86 -3.10 18.56
N GLY A 233 -7.56 -3.62 17.55
CA GLY A 233 -7.30 -4.92 16.96
C GLY A 233 -5.91 -5.09 16.33
N ALA A 234 -5.19 -4.01 16.01
CA ALA A 234 -3.81 -4.04 15.53
C ALA A 234 -2.78 -3.57 16.57
N LEU A 235 -3.16 -2.64 17.46
CA LEU A 235 -2.26 -2.02 18.44
C LEU A 235 -2.10 -2.82 19.74
N LEU A 236 -3.05 -3.71 20.05
CA LEU A 236 -2.92 -4.56 21.24
C LEU A 236 -1.87 -5.65 21.01
N PRO A 237 -1.15 -6.11 22.06
CA PRO A 237 -0.10 -7.10 21.94
C PRO A 237 -0.54 -8.35 21.19
N ALA A 238 0.34 -8.74 20.28
CA ALA A 238 0.26 -9.93 19.47
C ALA A 238 1.67 -10.49 19.26
N TYR A 239 1.74 -11.74 18.82
CA TYR A 239 3.00 -12.44 18.62
C TYR A 239 3.14 -12.82 17.16
N ALA A 240 4.31 -12.54 16.58
CA ALA A 240 4.63 -12.92 15.21
C ALA A 240 4.55 -14.44 15.05
N ARG A 241 4.06 -14.88 13.88
CA ARG A 241 3.95 -16.29 13.51
C ARG A 241 4.06 -16.46 11.99
N PRO A 242 4.42 -17.66 11.50
CA PRO A 242 4.26 -18.00 10.09
C PRO A 242 2.80 -17.85 9.62
N ALA A 243 2.61 -17.62 8.32
CA ALA A 243 1.29 -17.51 7.71
C ALA A 243 0.52 -18.85 7.74
N GLU A 244 1.24 -19.97 7.57
CA GLU A 244 0.68 -21.31 7.74
C GLU A 244 0.28 -21.54 9.21
N GLY A 245 -0.87 -22.18 9.43
CA GLY A 245 -1.38 -22.57 10.75
C GLY A 245 -0.30 -23.27 11.59
N ALA A 246 -0.21 -22.97 12.89
CA ALA A 246 0.61 -23.83 13.76
C ALA A 246 -0.10 -25.19 13.88
N PRO A 247 0.62 -26.33 13.85
CA PRO A 247 0.00 -27.63 14.05
C PRO A 247 -0.67 -27.69 15.44
N PRO A 248 -1.85 -28.34 15.56
CA PRO A 248 -2.56 -28.40 16.84
C PRO A 248 -1.71 -29.11 17.90
N PRO A 249 -1.79 -28.70 19.18
CA PRO A 249 -1.07 -29.39 20.24
C PRO A 249 -1.51 -30.87 20.31
N PRO A 250 -0.59 -31.80 20.63
CA PRO A 250 -0.92 -33.21 20.72
C PRO A 250 -1.99 -33.45 21.80
N PRO A 251 -2.91 -34.42 21.60
CA PRO A 251 -3.95 -34.72 22.58
C PRO A 251 -3.32 -35.13 23.93
N PRO A 252 -3.95 -34.76 25.06
CA PRO A 252 -3.46 -35.17 26.37
C PRO A 252 -3.44 -36.69 26.45
N ARG A 253 -2.31 -37.25 26.90
CA ARG A 253 -2.16 -38.70 27.07
C ARG A 253 -3.24 -39.20 28.04
N PRO A 254 -3.99 -40.27 27.71
CA PRO A 254 -5.02 -40.80 28.60
C PRO A 254 -4.36 -41.28 29.90
N GLY A 255 -4.60 -40.57 31.01
CA GLY A 255 -4.08 -40.96 32.33
C GLY A 255 -3.79 -39.82 33.33
N GLN A 256 -3.66 -38.56 32.90
CA GLN A 256 -3.44 -37.44 33.83
C GLN A 256 -4.76 -36.76 34.21
N ARG A 257 -5.48 -37.33 35.18
CA ARG A 257 -6.53 -36.61 35.95
C ARG A 257 -5.87 -35.98 37.17
N GLY A 258 -5.78 -34.64 37.18
CA GLY A 258 -5.46 -33.89 38.40
C GLY A 258 -4.43 -32.78 38.23
N ALA A 259 -4.83 -31.67 37.62
CA ALA A 259 -4.25 -30.35 37.90
C ALA A 259 -5.26 -29.26 37.49
N PRO A 260 -5.45 -28.19 38.27
CA PRO A 260 -6.37 -27.12 37.94
C PRO A 260 -5.93 -26.40 36.65
N ALA A 261 -6.91 -26.09 35.80
CA ALA A 261 -6.70 -25.48 34.50
C ALA A 261 -6.44 -23.96 34.61
N ALA A 262 -5.17 -23.58 34.79
CA ALA A 262 -4.48 -22.35 34.33
C ALA A 262 -3.05 -22.34 34.94
N PRO A 263 -1.94 -22.01 34.21
CA PRO A 263 -1.82 -21.14 33.05
C PRO A 263 -1.12 -21.86 31.87
N ALA A 264 -1.83 -22.77 31.21
CA ALA A 264 -1.31 -23.48 30.04
C ALA A 264 -1.11 -22.55 28.83
N ALA A 265 -1.85 -21.44 28.72
CA ALA A 265 -1.73 -20.48 27.62
C ALA A 265 -0.40 -19.70 27.63
N ALA A 266 0.10 -19.33 28.82
CA ALA A 266 1.38 -18.64 28.97
C ALA A 266 2.58 -19.60 28.78
N ALA A 267 2.43 -20.85 29.20
CA ALA A 267 3.43 -21.91 28.97
C ALA A 267 3.46 -22.35 27.49
N ALA A 268 2.30 -22.44 26.82
CA ALA A 268 2.19 -22.70 25.39
C ALA A 268 2.73 -21.54 24.53
N ALA A 269 2.58 -20.29 24.99
CA ALA A 269 3.21 -19.12 24.36
C ALA A 269 4.75 -19.15 24.48
N ARG A 270 5.28 -19.64 25.61
CA ARG A 270 6.74 -19.83 25.82
C ARG A 270 7.34 -20.99 25.02
N GLN A 271 6.56 -22.03 24.68
CA GLN A 271 7.07 -23.25 24.02
C GLN A 271 7.26 -23.13 22.49
N LEU A 272 6.85 -22.02 21.85
CA LEU A 272 6.84 -21.87 20.38
C LEU A 272 7.79 -20.80 19.81
N GLY A 273 8.74 -20.26 20.59
CA GLY A 273 9.71 -19.29 20.06
C GLY A 273 9.07 -18.02 19.48
N ARG A 274 7.94 -17.59 20.03
CA ARG A 274 7.11 -16.50 19.50
C ARG A 274 7.66 -15.14 19.89
N VAL A 275 8.12 -14.36 18.91
CA VAL A 275 8.61 -12.98 19.10
C VAL A 275 7.40 -12.07 19.39
N PRO A 276 7.34 -11.40 20.56
CA PRO A 276 6.30 -10.41 20.83
C PRO A 276 6.49 -9.22 19.90
N LEU A 277 5.42 -8.74 19.29
CA LEU A 277 5.49 -7.56 18.44
C LEU A 277 5.42 -6.27 19.25
N HIS A 278 6.27 -5.33 18.86
CA HIS A 278 6.23 -3.93 19.22
C HIS A 278 5.04 -3.26 18.48
N PRO A 279 4.06 -2.66 19.20
CA PRO A 279 2.85 -2.11 18.61
C PRO A 279 3.07 -1.04 17.54
N LEU A 280 4.18 -0.30 17.55
CA LEU A 280 4.54 0.70 16.55
C LEU A 280 5.85 0.37 15.84
N GLY A 281 6.90 -0.04 16.56
CA GLY A 281 8.23 -0.24 15.96
C GLY A 281 8.23 -1.28 14.83
N ASP A 282 7.66 -2.46 15.09
CA ASP A 282 7.57 -3.53 14.09
C ASP A 282 6.57 -3.19 12.98
N LEU A 283 5.52 -2.43 13.31
CA LEU A 283 4.57 -1.93 12.31
C LEU A 283 5.25 -0.95 11.35
N ALA A 284 6.07 -0.02 11.84
CA ALA A 284 6.80 0.95 11.00
C ALA A 284 7.69 0.20 10.02
N ALA A 285 8.52 -0.71 10.54
CA ALA A 285 9.47 -1.48 9.76
C ALA A 285 8.79 -2.33 8.68
N HIS A 286 7.63 -2.93 8.98
CA HIS A 286 6.96 -3.83 8.05
C HIS A 286 5.98 -3.13 7.09
N LEU A 287 5.13 -2.22 7.59
CA LEU A 287 4.12 -1.56 6.75
C LEU A 287 4.72 -0.55 5.80
N THR A 288 5.92 -0.03 6.06
CA THR A 288 6.55 0.97 5.18
C THR A 288 7.88 0.47 4.61
N PRO A 289 7.83 -0.53 3.71
CA PRO A 289 9.04 -1.17 3.17
C PRO A 289 9.87 -0.23 2.29
N HIS A 290 9.30 0.91 1.88
CA HIS A 290 9.99 1.93 1.10
C HIS A 290 9.43 3.32 1.43
N PRO A 291 10.28 4.38 1.52
CA PRO A 291 9.86 5.71 2.00
C PRO A 291 8.69 6.35 1.25
N ARG A 292 8.53 6.03 -0.04
CA ARG A 292 7.38 6.49 -0.86
C ARG A 292 6.03 5.87 -0.50
N PHE A 293 5.99 4.84 0.35
CA PHE A 293 4.77 4.11 0.71
C PHE A 293 4.51 4.20 2.22
N ARG A 294 3.93 5.34 2.65
CA ARG A 294 3.61 5.60 4.06
C ARG A 294 2.13 5.46 4.42
N LEU A 295 1.24 5.55 3.43
CA LEU A 295 -0.21 5.47 3.60
C LEU A 295 -0.66 4.01 3.67
N ALA A 296 -1.31 3.64 4.77
CA ALA A 296 -1.88 2.31 4.98
C ALA A 296 -3.38 2.38 5.28
N SER A 297 -4.12 1.42 4.74
CA SER A 297 -5.54 1.22 4.99
C SER A 297 -5.76 0.27 6.16
N VAL A 298 -6.89 0.46 6.86
CA VAL A 298 -7.30 -0.37 8.00
C VAL A 298 -8.59 -1.11 7.66
N ARG A 299 -8.59 -2.43 7.85
CA ARG A 299 -9.78 -3.29 7.69
C ARG A 299 -9.94 -4.18 8.91
N HIS A 300 -11.16 -4.36 9.39
CA HIS A 300 -11.43 -5.15 10.59
C HIS A 300 -12.68 -6.00 10.41
N VAL A 301 -12.59 -7.27 10.80
CA VAL A 301 -13.71 -8.20 10.81
C VAL A 301 -13.74 -9.03 12.09
N PRO A 302 -14.92 -9.43 12.58
CA PRO A 302 -16.22 -9.01 12.11
C PRO A 302 -16.63 -7.65 12.70
N THR A 303 -17.46 -6.89 11.99
CA THR A 303 -18.13 -5.72 12.55
C THR A 303 -19.59 -6.06 12.80
N LEU A 304 -19.97 -6.16 14.08
CA LEU A 304 -21.26 -6.69 14.52
C LEU A 304 -22.03 -5.66 15.35
N ALA A 305 -23.37 -5.67 15.23
CA ALA A 305 -24.25 -4.86 16.04
C ALA A 305 -24.22 -5.27 17.53
N PRO A 306 -24.37 -4.33 18.49
CA PRO A 306 -24.50 -4.67 19.90
C PRO A 306 -25.71 -5.60 20.13
N GLY A 307 -25.48 -6.82 20.61
CA GLY A 307 -26.52 -7.82 20.87
C GLY A 307 -26.56 -9.02 19.91
N THR A 308 -25.83 -8.99 18.80
CA THR A 308 -25.73 -10.17 17.90
C THR A 308 -24.56 -11.09 18.25
N LEU A 309 -23.66 -10.65 19.12
CA LEU A 309 -22.46 -11.39 19.53
C LEU A 309 -22.78 -12.80 20.05
N ASP A 310 -23.79 -12.92 20.92
CA ASP A 310 -24.17 -14.19 21.55
C ASP A 310 -24.78 -15.21 20.57
N PHE A 311 -25.29 -14.72 19.43
CA PHE A 311 -25.91 -15.54 18.39
C PHE A 311 -24.99 -15.78 17.18
N THR A 312 -23.78 -15.20 17.20
CA THR A 312 -22.84 -15.30 16.08
C THR A 312 -21.97 -16.55 16.22
N THR A 313 -21.96 -17.40 15.19
CA THR A 313 -21.02 -18.52 15.11
C THR A 313 -19.74 -18.06 14.44
N PHE A 314 -18.63 -18.09 15.17
CA PHE A 314 -17.33 -17.67 14.67
C PHE A 314 -16.56 -18.85 14.06
N ALA A 315 -15.97 -18.62 12.89
CA ALA A 315 -15.03 -19.55 12.27
C ALA A 315 -13.98 -18.79 11.46
N TRP A 316 -12.72 -19.18 11.57
CA TRP A 316 -11.61 -18.53 10.87
C TRP A 316 -11.73 -18.55 9.35
N PRO A 317 -12.03 -19.69 8.67
CA PRO A 317 -12.07 -19.72 7.21
C PRO A 317 -13.04 -18.72 6.57
N PRO A 318 -14.30 -18.54 7.03
CA PRO A 318 -15.17 -17.51 6.47
C PRO A 318 -14.72 -16.08 6.82
N LEU A 319 -14.22 -15.82 8.04
CA LEU A 319 -13.73 -14.49 8.42
C LEU A 319 -12.53 -14.05 7.57
N LEU A 320 -11.52 -14.91 7.45
CA LEU A 320 -10.32 -14.64 6.67
C LEU A 320 -10.62 -14.52 5.19
N ARG A 321 -11.54 -15.34 4.66
CA ARG A 321 -11.99 -15.23 3.27
C ARG A 321 -12.59 -13.86 2.98
N ARG A 322 -13.47 -13.35 3.84
CA ARG A 322 -14.09 -12.02 3.67
C ARG A 322 -13.05 -10.91 3.71
N LEU A 323 -12.17 -10.95 4.72
CA LEU A 323 -11.10 -9.96 4.86
C LEU A 323 -10.15 -9.96 3.65
N ARG A 324 -9.82 -11.15 3.11
CA ARG A 324 -9.04 -11.29 1.89
C ARG A 324 -9.75 -10.70 0.68
N GLN A 325 -11.06 -10.92 0.54
CA GLN A 325 -11.82 -10.35 -0.57
C GLN A 325 -11.83 -8.82 -0.51
N MET A 326 -12.03 -8.25 0.67
CA MET A 326 -11.89 -6.81 0.90
C MET A 326 -10.49 -6.31 0.51
N ALA A 327 -9.45 -7.06 0.90
CA ALA A 327 -8.06 -6.75 0.58
C ALA A 327 -7.77 -6.72 -0.93
N ILE A 328 -8.14 -7.75 -1.69
CA ILE A 328 -7.82 -7.82 -3.14
C ILE A 328 -8.68 -6.91 -4.01
N THR A 329 -9.86 -6.51 -3.53
CA THR A 329 -10.76 -5.60 -4.24
C THR A 329 -10.52 -4.13 -3.88
N GLY A 330 -9.87 -3.87 -2.75
CA GLY A 330 -9.76 -2.53 -2.18
C GLY A 330 -11.02 -2.09 -1.42
N SER A 331 -12.07 -2.93 -1.37
CA SER A 331 -13.29 -2.64 -0.62
C SER A 331 -13.04 -2.63 0.89
N PHE A 332 -13.90 -1.92 1.61
CA PHE A 332 -13.93 -1.91 3.07
C PHE A 332 -15.19 -2.56 3.65
N LEU A 333 -16.13 -2.99 2.81
CA LEU A 333 -17.39 -3.61 3.21
C LEU A 333 -17.60 -4.96 2.54
N GLU A 334 -18.38 -5.81 3.21
CA GLU A 334 -18.72 -7.16 2.74
C GLU A 334 -19.68 -7.15 1.52
N GLU A 335 -20.56 -6.15 1.43
CA GLU A 335 -21.63 -6.09 0.41
C GLU A 335 -21.11 -5.67 -0.97
N GLY A 336 -21.54 -6.39 -2.02
CA GLY A 336 -21.21 -6.11 -3.43
C GLY A 336 -20.12 -6.99 -4.03
N MET A 337 -19.61 -7.97 -3.28
CA MET A 337 -18.63 -8.92 -3.80
C MET A 337 -19.34 -10.12 -4.45
N GLU A 338 -19.70 -10.00 -5.72
CA GLU A 338 -20.24 -11.12 -6.52
C GLU A 338 -19.15 -12.16 -6.82
N TRP A 339 -19.12 -13.25 -6.05
CA TRP A 339 -18.27 -14.39 -6.34
C TRP A 339 -19.16 -15.63 -6.41
N GLY A 340 -19.41 -16.12 -7.63
CA GLY A 340 -20.11 -17.38 -7.84
C GLY A 340 -19.48 -18.55 -7.06
N PRO A 341 -20.25 -19.59 -6.71
CA PRO A 341 -19.78 -20.68 -5.88
C PRO A 341 -18.56 -21.37 -6.52
N ARG A 342 -17.48 -21.56 -5.72
CA ARG A 342 -16.41 -22.50 -6.08
C ARG A 342 -17.03 -23.90 -6.10
N SER A 343 -16.87 -24.62 -7.22
CA SER A 343 -17.15 -26.05 -7.33
C SER A 343 -16.55 -26.81 -6.13
N THR A 344 -17.34 -27.67 -5.51
CA THR A 344 -17.06 -28.44 -4.29
C THR A 344 -16.06 -29.59 -4.48
N ALA A 345 -15.18 -29.52 -5.47
CA ALA A 345 -14.11 -30.51 -5.62
C ALA A 345 -13.04 -30.27 -4.54
N ALA A 346 -12.78 -31.29 -3.73
CA ALA A 346 -11.86 -31.31 -2.60
C ALA A 346 -10.56 -30.52 -2.88
N ALA A 347 -10.26 -29.59 -1.97
CA ALA A 347 -9.08 -28.73 -2.05
C ALA A 347 -7.79 -29.57 -2.03
N ALA A 348 -7.16 -29.70 -3.19
CA ALA A 348 -5.75 -30.09 -3.27
C ALA A 348 -4.87 -28.95 -2.70
N PRO A 349 -3.70 -29.23 -2.11
CA PRO A 349 -2.86 -28.23 -1.44
C PRO A 349 -2.33 -27.08 -2.33
N HIS A 350 -2.58 -27.09 -3.64
CA HIS A 350 -2.08 -26.12 -4.62
C HIS A 350 -3.19 -25.58 -5.55
N ALA A 351 -4.45 -25.54 -5.09
CA ALA A 351 -5.52 -24.99 -5.91
C ALA A 351 -5.24 -23.51 -6.28
N PRO A 352 -5.30 -23.12 -7.57
CA PRO A 352 -5.01 -21.75 -7.97
C PRO A 352 -5.98 -20.80 -7.26
N GLY A 353 -5.42 -19.80 -6.56
CA GLY A 353 -6.19 -18.70 -6.02
C GLY A 353 -6.97 -17.97 -7.13
N PRO A 354 -7.84 -17.00 -6.79
CA PRO A 354 -8.73 -16.40 -7.76
C PRO A 354 -7.99 -15.85 -9.01
N PRO A 355 -8.65 -15.78 -10.18
CA PRO A 355 -7.98 -15.37 -11.41
C PRO A 355 -7.44 -13.93 -11.31
N ALA A 356 -6.32 -13.65 -11.99
CA ALA A 356 -5.55 -12.41 -11.84
C ALA A 356 -6.37 -11.11 -12.04
N HIS A 357 -7.36 -11.12 -12.93
CA HIS A 357 -8.25 -9.97 -13.18
C HIS A 357 -9.09 -9.52 -11.98
N ARG A 358 -9.18 -10.35 -10.93
CA ARG A 358 -9.94 -10.03 -9.71
C ARG A 358 -9.11 -9.28 -8.66
N TYR A 359 -7.79 -9.17 -8.84
CA TYR A 359 -6.91 -8.36 -7.98
C TYR A 359 -6.93 -6.93 -8.50
N ARG A 360 -7.90 -6.15 -8.04
CA ARG A 360 -8.06 -4.73 -8.40
C ARG A 360 -7.28 -3.80 -7.48
N ASN A 361 -6.83 -4.30 -6.34
CA ASN A 361 -6.01 -3.60 -5.36
C ASN A 361 -4.72 -4.38 -5.13
N ARG A 362 -3.57 -3.70 -5.19
CA ARG A 362 -2.25 -4.26 -4.87
C ARG A 362 -1.70 -3.64 -3.59
N ALA A 363 -0.91 -4.41 -2.85
CA ALA A 363 -0.24 -3.96 -1.63
C ALA A 363 1.28 -3.97 -1.82
N ALA A 364 1.97 -2.97 -1.28
CA ALA A 364 3.41 -2.98 -1.08
C ALA A 364 3.79 -3.92 0.07
N SER A 365 3.03 -3.86 1.17
CA SER A 365 3.12 -4.77 2.30
C SER A 365 1.82 -4.79 3.11
N SER A 366 1.70 -5.76 4.00
CA SER A 366 0.50 -5.97 4.81
C SER A 366 0.79 -6.64 6.16
N ALA A 367 0.06 -6.25 7.19
CA ALA A 367 0.14 -6.84 8.52
C ALA A 367 -1.24 -7.33 8.97
N LEU A 368 -1.35 -8.64 9.26
CA LEU A 368 -2.58 -9.32 9.64
C LEU A 368 -2.53 -9.72 11.12
N PHE A 369 -3.46 -9.19 11.91
CA PHE A 369 -3.60 -9.43 13.34
C PHE A 369 -4.81 -10.31 13.62
N LEU A 370 -4.58 -11.50 14.17
CA LEU A 370 -5.59 -12.49 14.51
C LEU A 370 -5.77 -12.55 16.03
N ARG A 371 -6.98 -12.34 16.53
CA ARG A 371 -7.25 -12.25 17.96
C ARG A 371 -8.39 -13.18 18.37
N GLY A 372 -8.21 -13.86 19.50
CA GLY A 372 -9.20 -14.71 20.13
C GLY A 372 -8.96 -16.21 19.96
N SER A 373 -10.02 -17.00 20.12
CA SER A 373 -9.96 -18.46 20.18
C SER A 373 -9.44 -19.05 18.86
N GLY A 374 -8.38 -19.87 18.93
CA GLY A 374 -7.84 -20.54 17.74
C GLY A 374 -7.01 -19.64 16.81
N ALA A 375 -6.69 -18.40 17.23
CA ALA A 375 -5.95 -17.44 16.39
C ALA A 375 -4.55 -17.92 15.99
N ALA A 376 -3.95 -18.80 16.80
CA ALA A 376 -2.63 -19.37 16.55
C ALA A 376 -2.65 -20.51 15.52
N GLU A 377 -3.80 -21.13 15.30
CA GLU A 377 -3.99 -22.25 14.39
C GLU A 377 -4.62 -21.79 13.07
N ALA A 378 -5.14 -20.56 13.03
CA ALA A 378 -5.77 -19.96 11.87
C ALA A 378 -4.79 -19.87 10.68
N ASP A 379 -5.21 -20.43 9.54
CA ASP A 379 -4.46 -20.44 8.30
C ASP A 379 -4.62 -19.10 7.56
N ALA A 380 -3.52 -18.36 7.45
CA ALA A 380 -3.44 -17.07 6.77
C ALA A 380 -2.62 -17.15 5.47
N ALA A 381 -2.23 -18.34 5.00
CA ALA A 381 -1.38 -18.51 3.83
C ALA A 381 -1.94 -17.84 2.56
N GLU A 382 -3.27 -17.75 2.43
CA GLU A 382 -3.92 -17.09 1.30
C GLU A 382 -3.61 -15.58 1.18
N PHE A 383 -3.18 -14.91 2.26
CA PHE A 383 -2.75 -13.51 2.24
C PHE A 383 -1.33 -13.32 1.71
N ALA A 384 -0.53 -14.38 1.61
CA ALA A 384 0.82 -14.34 1.05
C ALA A 384 0.83 -14.43 -0.49
N ASP A 385 -0.33 -14.38 -1.15
CA ASP A 385 -0.44 -14.52 -2.60
C ASP A 385 0.37 -13.43 -3.34
N PRO A 386 1.40 -13.80 -4.13
CA PRO A 386 2.23 -12.83 -4.84
C PRO A 386 1.47 -11.95 -5.83
N ARG A 387 0.24 -12.34 -6.22
CA ARG A 387 -0.62 -11.54 -7.09
C ARG A 387 -1.36 -10.42 -6.36
N TRP A 388 -1.33 -10.39 -5.03
CA TRP A 388 -1.80 -9.23 -4.28
C TRP A 388 -0.67 -8.24 -3.99
N HIS A 389 0.55 -8.75 -3.84
CA HIS A 389 1.70 -7.94 -3.47
C HIS A 389 2.43 -7.36 -4.67
N ALA A 390 3.25 -6.35 -4.40
CA ALA A 390 4.20 -5.80 -5.37
C ALA A 390 5.29 -6.84 -5.68
N ALA A 391 5.70 -6.96 -6.94
CA ALA A 391 6.68 -7.97 -7.35
C ALA A 391 8.06 -7.78 -6.70
N TRP A 392 8.39 -6.57 -6.27
CA TRP A 392 9.65 -6.24 -5.59
C TRP A 392 9.60 -6.47 -4.08
N ALA A 393 8.42 -6.74 -3.49
CA ALA A 393 8.29 -6.92 -2.05
C ALA A 393 8.78 -8.33 -1.64
N GLY A 394 9.90 -8.38 -0.91
CA GLY A 394 10.55 -9.65 -0.52
C GLY A 394 9.81 -10.42 0.58
N ASP A 395 9.33 -9.71 1.61
CA ASP A 395 8.51 -10.27 2.69
C ASP A 395 7.27 -9.38 2.92
N PRO A 396 6.20 -9.54 2.12
CA PRO A 396 5.10 -8.59 2.07
C PRO A 396 4.02 -8.83 3.13
N LEU A 397 4.14 -9.87 3.96
CA LEU A 397 3.09 -10.26 4.92
C LEU A 397 3.66 -10.56 6.32
N LEU A 398 3.30 -9.71 7.27
CA LEU A 398 3.42 -9.98 8.69
C LEU A 398 2.13 -10.61 9.20
N VAL A 399 2.22 -11.75 9.88
CA VAL A 399 1.09 -12.36 10.58
C VAL A 399 1.36 -12.39 12.08
N ALA A 400 0.41 -11.87 12.84
CA ALA A 400 0.46 -11.83 14.29
C ALA A 400 -0.78 -12.48 14.89
N ALA A 401 -0.63 -13.19 16.00
CA ALA A 401 -1.76 -13.78 16.72
C ALA A 401 -1.72 -13.50 18.22
N SER A 402 -2.91 -13.41 18.81
CA SER A 402 -3.12 -13.36 20.25
C SER A 402 -4.33 -14.20 20.65
N GLY A 403 -4.22 -14.95 21.75
CA GLY A 403 -5.37 -15.67 22.33
C GLY A 403 -6.37 -14.74 23.01
N ALA A 404 -6.00 -13.48 23.26
CA ALA A 404 -6.89 -12.48 23.83
C ALA A 404 -7.96 -12.06 22.82
N ARG A 405 -9.19 -11.86 23.30
CA ARG A 405 -10.30 -11.36 22.48
C ARG A 405 -10.10 -9.89 22.13
N ALA A 406 -10.83 -9.44 21.11
CA ALA A 406 -10.86 -8.04 20.70
C ALA A 406 -12.30 -7.58 20.49
N GLY A 407 -12.68 -6.43 21.05
CA GLY A 407 -14.01 -5.84 20.89
C GLY A 407 -15.16 -6.73 21.36
N GLY A 408 -14.90 -7.62 22.32
CA GLY A 408 -15.87 -8.61 22.82
C GLY A 408 -16.10 -9.83 21.91
N CYS A 409 -15.52 -9.85 20.70
CA CYS A 409 -15.67 -10.96 19.76
C CYS A 409 -14.83 -12.18 20.16
N GLN A 410 -15.36 -13.39 19.90
CA GLN A 410 -14.59 -14.63 20.13
C GLN A 410 -13.42 -14.79 19.17
N MET A 411 -13.57 -14.30 17.94
CA MET A 411 -12.55 -14.26 16.89
C MET A 411 -12.64 -12.91 16.18
N ALA A 412 -11.51 -12.27 15.96
CA ALA A 412 -11.41 -11.03 15.19
C ALA A 412 -10.11 -11.02 14.38
N ALA A 413 -10.16 -10.39 13.20
CA ALA A 413 -9.02 -10.18 12.34
C ALA A 413 -8.94 -8.71 11.92
N THR A 414 -7.75 -8.12 12.04
CA THR A 414 -7.46 -6.77 11.56
C THR A 414 -6.37 -6.84 10.52
N LEU A 415 -6.59 -6.22 9.38
CA LEU A 415 -5.60 -6.10 8.31
C LEU A 415 -5.21 -4.64 8.15
N LEU A 416 -3.92 -4.37 8.32
CA LEU A 416 -3.27 -3.13 7.90
C LEU A 416 -2.59 -3.41 6.56
N ALA A 417 -2.78 -2.55 5.55
CA ALA A 417 -2.17 -2.77 4.25
C ALA A 417 -1.74 -1.45 3.62
N THR A 418 -0.48 -1.38 3.18
CA THR A 418 0.05 -0.27 2.40
C THR A 418 -0.30 -0.52 0.95
N ASP A 419 -1.52 -0.14 0.58
CA ASP A 419 -2.19 -0.57 -0.64
C ASP A 419 -2.83 0.57 -1.43
N GLN A 420 -3.37 0.26 -2.60
CA GLN A 420 -3.95 1.25 -3.51
C GLN A 420 -5.30 1.81 -3.04
N ALA A 421 -5.80 1.44 -1.86
CA ALA A 421 -7.10 1.89 -1.37
C ALA A 421 -7.16 3.41 -1.13
N ALA A 422 -6.02 4.05 -0.88
CA ALA A 422 -5.91 5.51 -0.71
C ALA A 422 -5.92 6.28 -2.04
N VAL A 423 -5.61 5.63 -3.18
CA VAL A 423 -5.39 6.29 -4.48
C VAL A 423 -6.63 7.05 -4.94
N ALA A 424 -7.80 6.41 -4.95
CA ALA A 424 -8.99 7.02 -5.52
C ALA A 424 -9.51 8.21 -4.69
N PRO A 425 -9.66 8.12 -3.35
CA PRO A 425 -10.04 9.28 -2.53
C PRO A 425 -9.04 10.44 -2.62
N LEU A 426 -7.73 10.12 -2.63
CA LEU A 426 -6.68 11.13 -2.67
C LEU A 426 -6.61 11.84 -4.03
N ALA A 427 -6.79 11.11 -5.14
CA ALA A 427 -6.85 11.71 -6.48
C ALA A 427 -8.03 12.70 -6.61
N ARG A 428 -9.20 12.35 -6.06
CA ARG A 428 -10.37 13.25 -6.07
C ARG A 428 -10.13 14.50 -5.22
N MET A 429 -9.47 14.36 -4.08
CA MET A 429 -9.09 15.48 -3.23
C MET A 429 -8.09 16.41 -3.92
N ARG A 430 -7.08 15.84 -4.58
CA ARG A 430 -6.11 16.58 -5.40
C ARG A 430 -6.81 17.35 -6.52
N ASP A 431 -7.70 16.70 -7.28
CA ASP A 431 -8.43 17.34 -8.38
C ASP A 431 -9.33 18.48 -7.88
N ALA A 432 -9.92 18.34 -6.69
CA ALA A 432 -10.62 19.43 -6.03
C ALA A 432 -9.66 20.57 -5.61
N GLY A 433 -8.50 20.24 -5.04
CA GLY A 433 -7.46 21.19 -4.67
C GLY A 433 -6.98 22.04 -5.85
N TYR A 434 -6.61 21.42 -6.98
CA TYR A 434 -6.20 22.16 -8.17
C TYR A 434 -7.32 23.02 -8.76
N ARG A 435 -8.57 22.54 -8.76
CA ARG A 435 -9.72 23.36 -9.21
C ARG A 435 -9.90 24.59 -8.33
N MET A 436 -9.77 24.44 -7.01
CA MET A 436 -9.85 25.57 -6.08
C MET A 436 -8.69 26.55 -6.29
N ALA A 437 -7.46 26.04 -6.44
CA ALA A 437 -6.27 26.87 -6.62
C ALA A 437 -6.31 27.65 -7.94
N GLY A 438 -6.70 27.00 -9.04
CA GLY A 438 -6.87 27.65 -10.34
C GLY A 438 -7.94 28.74 -10.34
N ALA A 439 -8.96 28.61 -9.49
CA ALA A 439 -9.98 29.65 -9.27
C ALA A 439 -9.59 30.69 -8.19
N ARG A 440 -8.41 30.57 -7.58
CA ARG A 440 -7.96 31.32 -6.40
C ARG A 440 -8.98 31.31 -5.23
N ALA A 441 -9.78 30.25 -5.14
CA ALA A 441 -10.82 30.13 -4.13
C ALA A 441 -10.19 29.98 -2.74
N PHE A 442 -10.58 30.84 -1.80
CA PHE A 442 -10.13 30.86 -0.40
C PHE A 442 -8.61 31.01 -0.16
N LEU A 443 -7.80 31.17 -1.21
CA LEU A 443 -6.34 31.23 -1.09
C LEU A 443 -5.86 32.40 -0.21
N HIS A 444 -6.55 33.55 -0.29
CA HIS A 444 -6.29 34.72 0.56
C HIS A 444 -6.31 34.43 2.07
N GLN A 445 -7.09 33.42 2.51
CA GLN A 445 -7.14 33.04 3.93
C GLN A 445 -5.85 32.33 4.38
N TYR A 446 -5.18 31.63 3.47
CA TYR A 446 -3.92 30.93 3.73
C TYR A 446 -2.73 31.88 3.59
N GLU A 447 -2.76 32.74 2.55
CA GLU A 447 -1.77 33.80 2.32
C GLU A 447 -1.71 34.78 3.51
N ALA A 448 -2.86 35.11 4.12
CA ALA A 448 -2.93 35.94 5.32
C ALA A 448 -2.16 35.35 6.53
N HIS A 449 -1.85 34.06 6.51
CA HIS A 449 -1.05 33.36 7.52
C HIS A 449 0.30 32.87 6.97
N GLY A 450 0.79 33.50 5.90
CA GLY A 450 2.15 33.27 5.38
C GLY A 450 2.32 31.99 4.58
N LEU A 451 1.24 31.32 4.15
CA LEU A 451 1.36 30.23 3.18
C LEU A 451 1.34 30.80 1.77
N GLU A 452 2.49 30.76 1.11
CA GLU A 452 2.63 31.17 -0.29
C GLU A 452 2.01 30.13 -1.23
N GLU A 453 1.48 30.59 -2.37
CA GLU A 453 0.89 29.71 -3.39
C GLU A 453 1.89 28.68 -3.92
N GLY A 454 3.17 29.04 -4.04
CA GLY A 454 4.24 28.11 -4.44
C GLY A 454 4.40 26.94 -3.45
N ALA A 455 4.32 27.20 -2.15
CA ALA A 455 4.39 26.17 -1.11
C ALA A 455 3.15 25.26 -1.15
N LEU A 456 1.97 25.83 -1.39
CA LEU A 456 0.74 25.06 -1.58
C LEU A 456 0.85 24.10 -2.77
N LEU A 457 1.33 24.59 -3.92
CA LEU A 457 1.50 23.77 -5.12
C LEU A 457 2.60 22.72 -4.96
N ALA A 458 3.67 23.02 -4.22
CA ALA A 458 4.70 22.04 -3.89
C ALA A 458 4.11 20.88 -3.06
N ALA A 459 3.25 21.17 -2.09
CA ALA A 459 2.55 20.12 -1.34
C ALA A 459 1.63 19.27 -2.24
N PHE A 460 0.98 19.88 -3.25
CA PHE A 460 0.16 19.14 -4.19
C PHE A 460 1.00 18.18 -5.04
N ALA A 461 2.17 18.65 -5.51
CA ALA A 461 3.11 17.82 -6.26
C ALA A 461 3.65 16.65 -5.42
N GLY A 462 3.96 16.87 -4.13
CA GLY A 462 4.37 15.79 -3.23
C GLY A 462 3.30 14.69 -3.09
N VAL A 463 2.03 15.09 -3.02
CA VAL A 463 0.90 14.15 -3.03
C VAL A 463 0.75 13.43 -4.38
N GLU A 464 1.02 14.10 -5.50
CA GLU A 464 1.01 13.48 -6.84
C GLU A 464 2.09 12.41 -7.00
N ASP A 465 3.28 12.65 -6.48
CA ASP A 465 4.36 11.66 -6.48
C ASP A 465 3.97 10.41 -5.69
N ALA A 466 3.34 10.59 -4.52
CA ALA A 466 2.78 9.49 -3.75
C ALA A 466 1.70 8.75 -4.54
N LEU A 467 0.73 9.47 -5.13
CA LEU A 467 -0.32 8.86 -5.96
C LEU A 467 0.26 8.04 -7.12
N ALA A 468 1.27 8.56 -7.82
CA ALA A 468 1.95 7.88 -8.90
C ALA A 468 2.66 6.60 -8.42
N ALA A 469 3.33 6.66 -7.27
CA ALA A 469 3.97 5.49 -6.67
C ALA A 469 2.97 4.38 -6.34
N TYR A 470 1.83 4.72 -5.71
CA TYR A 470 0.78 3.75 -5.38
C TYR A 470 0.08 3.22 -6.63
N ALA A 471 -0.23 4.06 -7.62
CA ALA A 471 -0.79 3.60 -8.89
C ALA A 471 0.15 2.63 -9.62
N GLY A 472 1.47 2.86 -9.51
CA GLY A 472 2.53 2.02 -10.07
C GLY A 472 2.58 0.58 -9.51
N LEU A 473 2.01 0.30 -8.34
CA LEU A 473 1.95 -1.05 -7.75
C LEU A 473 1.24 -2.07 -8.66
N ALA A 474 0.28 -1.61 -9.48
CA ALA A 474 -0.42 -2.46 -10.44
C ALA A 474 0.34 -2.64 -11.78
N ALA A 475 1.13 -1.65 -12.19
CA ALA A 475 1.77 -1.61 -13.50
C ALA A 475 2.92 -2.63 -13.65
N THR A 476 3.71 -2.85 -12.59
CA THR A 476 4.87 -3.74 -12.63
C THR A 476 4.50 -5.23 -12.71
N ALA A 477 3.42 -5.63 -12.03
CA ALA A 477 2.98 -7.02 -12.02
C ALA A 477 2.18 -7.39 -13.28
N GLY A 478 1.38 -6.47 -13.82
CA GLY A 478 0.72 -6.63 -15.13
C GLY A 478 1.75 -6.80 -16.24
N ALA A 479 2.81 -5.97 -16.24
CA ALA A 479 3.92 -6.12 -17.16
C ALA A 479 4.61 -7.48 -17.03
N ALA A 480 5.00 -7.91 -15.81
CA ALA A 480 5.65 -9.20 -15.61
C ALA A 480 4.79 -10.40 -16.05
N ALA A 481 3.49 -10.37 -15.74
CA ALA A 481 2.54 -11.41 -16.19
C ALA A 481 2.34 -11.39 -17.71
N ALA A 482 2.26 -10.21 -18.31
CA ALA A 482 2.17 -10.04 -19.76
C ALA A 482 3.44 -10.52 -20.46
N VAL A 483 4.64 -10.21 -19.94
CA VAL A 483 5.92 -10.75 -20.43
C VAL A 483 5.91 -12.28 -20.38
N ALA A 484 5.51 -12.89 -19.26
CA ALA A 484 5.47 -14.35 -19.13
C ALA A 484 4.49 -15.00 -20.12
N SER A 485 3.27 -14.44 -20.23
CA SER A 485 2.24 -14.90 -21.18
C SER A 485 2.70 -14.78 -22.63
N LEU A 486 3.33 -13.65 -22.97
CA LEU A 486 3.87 -13.37 -24.30
C LEU A 486 4.99 -14.34 -24.67
N LEU A 487 5.95 -14.55 -23.76
CA LEU A 487 7.06 -15.49 -23.99
C LEU A 487 6.55 -16.91 -24.17
N GLU A 488 5.58 -17.35 -23.36
CA GLU A 488 4.97 -18.67 -23.49
C GLU A 488 4.23 -18.84 -24.81
N ALA A 489 3.43 -17.85 -25.22
CA ALA A 489 2.68 -17.91 -26.47
C ALA A 489 3.58 -17.81 -27.72
N ALA A 490 4.74 -17.16 -27.61
CA ALA A 490 5.73 -17.07 -28.69
C ALA A 490 6.62 -18.33 -28.81
N ARG A 491 6.64 -19.22 -27.82
CA ARG A 491 7.41 -20.47 -27.92
C ARG A 491 6.88 -21.34 -29.06
N GLY A 492 7.80 -21.81 -29.90
CA GLY A 492 7.49 -22.76 -30.98
C GLY A 492 6.79 -22.14 -32.20
N THR A 493 6.61 -20.83 -32.28
CA THR A 493 5.97 -20.15 -33.43
C THR A 493 6.92 -19.87 -34.60
N GLU A 494 8.16 -20.38 -34.55
CA GLU A 494 9.22 -20.11 -35.53
C GLU A 494 9.36 -18.61 -35.86
N ARG A 495 9.49 -17.78 -34.82
CA ARG A 495 9.60 -16.30 -34.91
C ARG A 495 8.40 -15.60 -35.55
N GLY A 496 7.30 -16.30 -35.73
CA GLY A 496 6.04 -15.77 -36.25
C GLY A 496 5.49 -16.57 -37.42
N VAL A 497 6.32 -17.39 -38.09
CA VAL A 497 5.98 -18.12 -39.31
C VAL A 497 4.86 -19.14 -39.09
N SER A 498 4.86 -19.85 -37.95
CA SER A 498 3.90 -20.91 -37.63
C SER A 498 2.90 -20.50 -36.54
N THR A 499 2.65 -19.20 -36.37
CA THR A 499 1.76 -18.68 -35.31
C THR A 499 0.29 -19.05 -35.55
N SER A 500 -0.33 -19.79 -34.63
CA SER A 500 -1.76 -20.06 -34.66
C SER A 500 -2.59 -18.80 -34.36
N PRO A 501 -3.87 -18.71 -34.80
CA PRO A 501 -4.73 -17.57 -34.47
C PRO A 501 -4.87 -17.32 -32.97
N GLU A 502 -4.94 -18.38 -32.16
CA GLU A 502 -5.04 -18.32 -30.70
C GLU A 502 -3.75 -17.79 -30.06
N ALA A 503 -2.59 -18.28 -30.51
CA ALA A 503 -1.29 -17.80 -30.03
C ALA A 503 -1.11 -16.32 -30.39
N ARG A 504 -1.47 -15.94 -31.62
CA ARG A 504 -1.44 -14.54 -32.08
C ARG A 504 -2.33 -13.64 -31.21
N ALA A 505 -3.56 -14.07 -30.90
CA ALA A 505 -4.45 -13.31 -30.03
C ALA A 505 -3.87 -13.11 -28.62
N LYS A 506 -3.26 -14.15 -28.04
CA LYS A 506 -2.58 -14.08 -26.73
C LYS A 506 -1.39 -13.13 -26.75
N ILE A 507 -0.53 -13.22 -27.76
CA ILE A 507 0.64 -12.34 -27.91
C ILE A 507 0.18 -10.88 -28.04
N MET A 508 -0.78 -10.58 -28.93
CA MET A 508 -1.25 -9.21 -29.13
C MET A 508 -1.94 -8.64 -27.88
N ALA A 509 -2.70 -9.45 -27.13
CA ALA A 509 -3.30 -9.03 -25.87
C ALA A 509 -2.23 -8.65 -24.82
N ALA A 510 -1.16 -9.46 -24.72
CA ALA A 510 -0.04 -9.17 -23.84
C ALA A 510 0.74 -7.92 -24.28
N VAL A 511 0.94 -7.72 -25.59
CA VAL A 511 1.58 -6.51 -26.15
C VAL A 511 0.79 -5.24 -25.77
N GLU A 512 -0.54 -5.26 -25.85
CA GLU A 512 -1.37 -4.12 -25.44
C GLU A 512 -1.30 -3.83 -23.93
N GLU A 513 -1.09 -4.86 -23.10
CA GLU A 513 -0.85 -4.69 -21.67
C GLU A 513 0.54 -4.10 -21.40
N LEU A 514 1.57 -4.58 -22.10
CA LEU A 514 2.93 -4.04 -22.01
C LEU A 514 3.01 -2.59 -22.51
N LYS A 515 2.29 -2.25 -23.57
CA LYS A 515 2.17 -0.88 -24.09
C LYS A 515 1.54 0.06 -23.05
N ARG A 516 0.50 -0.40 -22.33
CA ARG A 516 -0.09 0.34 -21.21
C ARG A 516 0.90 0.49 -20.06
N ALA A 517 1.69 -0.53 -19.75
CA ALA A 517 2.71 -0.49 -18.70
C ALA A 517 3.93 0.38 -19.05
N GLY A 518 4.24 0.53 -20.34
CA GLY A 518 5.30 1.38 -20.86
C GLY A 518 4.88 2.82 -21.13
N ALA A 519 3.57 3.13 -21.12
CA ALA A 519 3.06 4.47 -21.42
C ALA A 519 3.68 5.55 -20.50
N GLY A 520 4.22 6.62 -21.10
CA GLY A 520 4.84 7.74 -20.38
C GLY A 520 6.28 7.51 -19.92
N LYS A 521 6.88 6.33 -20.15
CA LYS A 521 8.31 6.08 -19.88
C LYS A 521 9.16 6.50 -21.08
N ARG A 522 10.34 7.09 -20.84
CA ARG A 522 11.36 7.24 -21.89
C ARG A 522 12.09 5.90 -22.04
N THR A 523 12.06 5.31 -23.23
CA THR A 523 12.57 3.96 -23.53
C THR A 523 13.67 3.95 -24.58
N VAL A 524 13.95 5.11 -25.19
CA VAL A 524 14.96 5.27 -26.26
C VAL A 524 16.37 4.91 -25.78
N GLU A 525 16.77 5.37 -24.60
CA GLU A 525 18.12 5.11 -24.06
C GLU A 525 18.31 3.61 -23.75
N ASP A 526 17.29 2.99 -23.13
CA ASP A 526 17.28 1.57 -22.74
C ASP A 526 17.24 0.59 -23.93
N ALA A 527 16.94 1.10 -25.13
CA ALA A 527 16.90 0.32 -26.37
C ALA A 527 18.30 -0.04 -26.90
N SER A 528 19.38 0.58 -26.41
CA SER A 528 20.74 0.31 -26.89
C SER A 528 21.24 -1.07 -26.44
N ALA A 529 21.20 -2.06 -27.34
CA ALA A 529 21.67 -3.42 -27.13
C ALA A 529 21.67 -4.24 -28.44
N THR A 530 22.20 -5.46 -28.36
CA THR A 530 21.92 -6.51 -29.35
C THR A 530 20.66 -7.25 -28.92
N TRP A 531 19.65 -7.24 -29.79
CA TRP A 531 18.35 -7.84 -29.54
C TRP A 531 18.10 -9.04 -30.44
N ARG A 532 17.78 -10.20 -29.89
CA ARG A 532 17.46 -11.43 -30.61
C ARG A 532 15.96 -11.58 -30.83
N LEU A 533 15.53 -11.89 -32.04
CA LEU A 533 14.12 -11.99 -32.42
C LEU A 533 13.45 -13.22 -31.81
N LEU A 534 12.39 -12.98 -31.04
CA LEU A 534 11.50 -14.03 -30.55
C LEU A 534 10.25 -14.17 -31.43
N TRP A 535 9.65 -13.05 -31.84
CA TRP A 535 8.41 -13.06 -32.62
C TRP A 535 8.19 -11.73 -33.36
N THR A 536 7.62 -11.77 -34.57
CA THR A 536 7.21 -10.57 -35.29
C THR A 536 5.99 -10.79 -36.19
N THR A 537 5.28 -9.70 -36.51
CA THR A 537 4.29 -9.66 -37.61
C THR A 537 4.84 -9.12 -38.93
N GLU A 538 6.08 -8.63 -38.94
CA GLU A 538 6.70 -8.00 -40.11
C GLU A 538 6.82 -8.99 -41.27
N LYS A 539 6.14 -8.67 -42.38
CA LYS A 539 6.01 -9.59 -43.53
C LYS A 539 7.34 -9.86 -44.21
N GLU A 540 8.21 -8.87 -44.30
CA GLU A 540 9.51 -8.97 -44.95
C GLU A 540 10.43 -9.95 -44.20
N THR A 541 10.57 -9.77 -42.89
CA THR A 541 11.35 -10.66 -42.01
C THR A 541 10.79 -12.08 -42.04
N LEU A 542 9.47 -12.25 -41.92
CA LEU A 542 8.83 -13.57 -42.00
C LEU A 542 9.02 -14.24 -43.36
N TRP A 543 8.99 -13.47 -44.45
CA TRP A 543 9.24 -13.98 -45.79
C TRP A 543 10.66 -14.52 -45.93
N ILE A 544 11.67 -13.80 -45.42
CA ILE A 544 13.07 -14.24 -45.47
C ILE A 544 13.27 -15.51 -44.63
N VAL A 545 12.73 -15.54 -43.39
CA VAL A 545 12.85 -16.70 -42.50
C VAL A 545 12.19 -17.94 -43.11
N LYS A 546 11.00 -17.79 -43.71
CA LYS A 546 10.26 -18.89 -44.36
C LYS A 546 10.96 -19.40 -45.62
N ASN A 547 11.55 -18.51 -46.41
CA ASN A 547 12.14 -18.84 -47.70
C ASN A 547 13.67 -19.05 -47.65
N ALA A 548 14.26 -19.14 -46.47
CA ALA A 548 15.70 -19.40 -46.28
C ALA A 548 16.18 -20.63 -47.08
N GLY A 549 15.32 -21.65 -47.25
CA GLY A 549 15.61 -22.84 -48.05
C GLY A 549 15.88 -22.57 -49.53
N LEU A 550 15.34 -21.48 -50.10
CA LEU A 550 15.65 -21.04 -51.47
C LEU A 550 17.10 -20.57 -51.62
N PHE A 551 17.74 -20.20 -50.51
CA PHE A 551 19.16 -19.82 -50.44
C PHE A 551 20.06 -21.02 -50.06
N GLY A 552 19.52 -22.25 -50.06
CA GLY A 552 20.27 -23.47 -49.78
C GLY A 552 20.64 -23.67 -48.30
N THR A 553 19.96 -22.96 -47.39
CA THR A 553 20.27 -22.92 -45.95
C THR A 553 18.99 -22.85 -45.09
N LYS A 554 19.14 -22.93 -43.75
CA LYS A 554 18.08 -22.61 -42.78
C LYS A 554 18.34 -21.21 -42.23
N ALA A 555 17.30 -20.46 -41.87
CA ALA A 555 17.47 -19.20 -41.16
C ALA A 555 18.02 -19.48 -39.75
N GLY A 556 19.22 -18.96 -39.47
CA GLY A 556 19.86 -18.94 -38.15
C GLY A 556 19.20 -17.91 -37.23
N GLU A 557 19.94 -17.28 -36.34
CA GLU A 557 19.38 -16.25 -35.46
C GLU A 557 19.09 -14.95 -36.21
N VAL A 558 18.13 -14.17 -35.70
CA VAL A 558 17.77 -12.86 -36.25
C VAL A 558 18.00 -11.83 -35.17
N TYR A 559 18.77 -10.80 -35.48
CA TYR A 559 19.15 -9.76 -34.54
C TYR A 559 18.75 -8.37 -35.02
N GLN A 560 18.44 -7.50 -34.07
CA GLN A 560 18.42 -6.05 -34.26
C GLN A 560 19.39 -5.44 -33.25
N VAL A 561 20.46 -4.83 -33.76
CA VAL A 561 21.45 -4.11 -32.97
C VAL A 561 21.09 -2.64 -33.00
N ILE A 562 20.98 -2.03 -31.83
CA ILE A 562 20.72 -0.59 -31.70
C ILE A 562 21.82 0.00 -30.83
N ASP A 563 22.44 1.06 -31.32
CA ASP A 563 23.40 1.88 -30.60
C ASP A 563 22.99 3.34 -30.79
N VAL A 564 22.18 3.85 -29.85
CA VAL A 564 21.65 5.22 -29.92
C VAL A 564 22.77 6.26 -29.79
N PRO A 565 23.74 6.14 -28.84
CA PRO A 565 24.88 7.04 -28.78
C PRO A 565 25.71 7.11 -30.06
N ALA A 566 25.92 5.97 -30.75
CA ALA A 566 26.62 5.93 -32.03
C ALA A 566 25.74 6.24 -33.25
N GLY A 567 24.43 6.47 -33.05
CA GLY A 567 23.47 6.76 -34.11
C GLY A 567 23.29 5.62 -35.11
N ARG A 568 23.47 4.36 -34.69
CA ARG A 568 23.51 3.19 -35.57
C ARG A 568 22.45 2.13 -35.23
N LEU A 569 21.82 1.58 -36.27
CA LEU A 569 20.93 0.43 -36.19
C LEU A 569 21.35 -0.61 -37.24
N GLN A 570 21.37 -1.89 -36.87
CA GLN A 570 21.68 -2.98 -37.78
C GLN A 570 20.67 -4.12 -37.63
N ASN A 571 20.00 -4.51 -38.72
CA ASN A 571 19.18 -5.73 -38.75
C ASN A 571 19.99 -6.85 -39.38
N VAL A 572 20.03 -8.02 -38.74
CA VAL A 572 20.85 -9.15 -39.16
C VAL A 572 20.00 -10.42 -39.17
N ILE A 573 20.03 -11.18 -40.26
CA ILE A 573 19.45 -12.53 -40.35
C ILE A 573 20.59 -13.48 -40.72
N GLU A 574 20.92 -14.41 -39.84
CA GLU A 574 21.99 -15.37 -40.09
C GLU A 574 21.53 -16.52 -41.02
N PHE A 575 22.47 -17.05 -41.78
CA PHE A 575 22.31 -18.20 -42.67
C PHE A 575 23.46 -19.19 -42.42
N PRO A 576 23.34 -20.10 -41.43
CA PRO A 576 24.39 -21.06 -41.09
C PRO A 576 24.76 -21.99 -42.27
N PRO A 577 26.01 -22.48 -42.37
CA PRO A 577 27.12 -22.23 -41.44
C PRO A 577 27.82 -20.88 -41.64
N ASP A 578 27.83 -20.31 -42.85
CA ASP A 578 28.65 -19.12 -43.19
C ASP A 578 27.91 -18.12 -44.10
N GLY A 579 26.93 -17.39 -43.56
CA GLY A 579 26.21 -16.35 -44.30
C GLY A 579 25.32 -15.48 -43.42
N ALA A 580 25.00 -14.28 -43.89
CA ALA A 580 24.11 -13.34 -43.20
C ALA A 580 23.50 -12.31 -44.16
N PHE A 581 22.26 -11.92 -43.91
CA PHE A 581 21.64 -10.73 -44.46
C PHE A 581 21.78 -9.60 -43.45
N ILE A 582 22.47 -8.51 -43.83
CA ILE A 582 22.79 -7.38 -42.94
C ILE A 582 22.23 -6.11 -43.56
N VAL A 583 21.46 -5.36 -42.79
CA VAL A 583 20.94 -4.04 -43.16
C VAL A 583 21.44 -3.01 -42.16
N ASP A 584 22.31 -2.12 -42.62
CA ASP A 584 22.82 -0.99 -41.85
C ASP A 584 21.92 0.24 -42.04
N SER A 585 21.56 0.86 -40.92
CA SER A 585 20.74 2.07 -40.84
C SER A 585 21.35 3.08 -39.86
N SER A 586 21.08 4.37 -40.08
CA SER A 586 21.28 5.41 -39.06
C SER A 586 20.00 5.56 -38.23
N VAL A 587 20.13 5.90 -36.95
CA VAL A 587 19.02 6.08 -36.00
C VAL A 587 19.13 7.42 -35.27
N TYR A 588 17.98 8.03 -34.98
CA TYR A 588 17.85 9.27 -34.22
C TYR A 588 16.56 9.27 -33.38
N GLU A 589 16.56 9.96 -32.25
CA GLU A 589 15.34 10.18 -31.46
C GLU A 589 14.39 11.11 -32.23
N GLU A 590 13.12 10.71 -32.37
CA GLU A 590 12.13 11.46 -33.16
C GLU A 590 10.94 11.86 -32.28
N GLY A 591 10.83 13.15 -31.95
CA GLY A 591 9.73 13.71 -31.16
C GLY A 591 10.01 13.83 -29.64
N ALA A 592 9.09 14.47 -28.90
CA ALA A 592 9.30 14.82 -27.50
C ALA A 592 8.96 13.69 -26.48
N GLY A 593 8.43 12.57 -26.95
CA GLY A 593 7.89 11.49 -26.10
C GLY A 593 8.91 10.47 -25.58
N GLY A 594 10.17 10.51 -26.05
CA GLY A 594 11.24 9.63 -25.57
C GLY A 594 11.06 8.12 -25.81
N GLN A 595 10.11 7.71 -26.66
CA GLN A 595 9.86 6.30 -27.01
C GLN A 595 10.15 5.96 -28.48
N ARG A 596 10.20 6.98 -29.34
CA ARG A 596 10.26 6.82 -30.79
C ARG A 596 11.67 6.96 -31.31
N LEU A 597 12.08 5.97 -32.11
CA LEU A 597 13.33 5.98 -32.86
C LEU A 597 13.03 6.04 -34.36
N GLY A 598 13.48 7.11 -35.00
CA GLY A 598 13.52 7.23 -36.45
C GLY A 598 14.77 6.55 -36.99
N PHE A 599 14.67 5.93 -38.18
CA PHE A 599 15.81 5.32 -38.84
C PHE A 599 15.82 5.58 -40.36
N LYS A 600 17.01 5.65 -40.94
CA LYS A 600 17.24 5.78 -42.39
C LYS A 600 18.16 4.67 -42.87
N PHE A 601 17.70 3.93 -43.89
CA PHE A 601 18.49 2.83 -44.47
C PHE A 601 19.75 3.37 -45.12
N GLY A 602 20.89 2.79 -44.76
CA GLY A 602 22.21 3.12 -45.31
C GLY A 602 22.65 2.13 -46.38
N ALA A 603 22.69 0.84 -46.05
CA ALA A 603 23.10 -0.21 -46.97
C ALA A 603 22.49 -1.57 -46.58
N ALA A 604 22.21 -2.42 -47.56
CA ALA A 604 21.84 -3.81 -47.33
C ALA A 604 22.82 -4.74 -48.06
N LYS A 605 23.24 -5.81 -47.40
CA LYS A 605 24.23 -6.77 -47.90
C LYS A 605 23.75 -8.19 -47.61
N VAL A 606 23.86 -9.06 -48.60
CA VAL A 606 23.69 -10.51 -48.43
C VAL A 606 25.06 -11.16 -48.55
N LYS A 607 25.54 -11.77 -47.47
CA LYS A 607 26.76 -12.57 -47.44
C LYS A 607 26.41 -14.05 -47.57
N LEU A 608 26.98 -14.70 -48.57
CA LEU A 608 26.93 -16.14 -48.77
C LEU A 608 28.35 -16.68 -48.87
N PRO A 609 28.60 -17.98 -48.63
CA PRO A 609 29.96 -18.54 -48.52
C PRO A 609 30.94 -18.27 -49.68
N LYS A 610 30.44 -17.82 -50.85
CA LYS A 610 31.24 -17.56 -52.06
C LYS A 610 30.91 -16.26 -52.80
N ARG A 611 29.92 -15.47 -52.34
CA ARG A 611 29.44 -14.26 -53.04
C ARG A 611 28.78 -13.28 -52.08
N ASP A 612 29.11 -12.00 -52.23
CA ASP A 612 28.46 -10.88 -51.54
C ASP A 612 27.61 -10.09 -52.55
N PHE A 613 26.36 -9.81 -52.17
CA PHE A 613 25.45 -9.00 -52.99
C PHE A 613 25.07 -7.73 -52.22
N GLY A 614 25.37 -6.56 -52.79
CA GLY A 614 24.86 -5.28 -52.31
C GLY A 614 23.47 -5.00 -52.88
N LEU A 615 22.54 -4.61 -52.03
CA LEU A 615 21.21 -4.16 -52.42
C LEU A 615 21.11 -2.64 -52.21
N PRO A 616 20.56 -1.88 -53.17
CA PRO A 616 20.36 -0.44 -53.01
C PRO A 616 19.44 -0.15 -51.82
N PRO A 617 19.78 0.82 -50.95
CA PRO A 617 18.95 1.18 -49.80
C PRO A 617 17.69 1.90 -50.28
N PHE A 618 16.51 1.50 -49.79
CA PHE A 618 15.28 2.26 -50.03
C PHE A 618 14.53 2.49 -48.73
N GLY A 619 14.35 3.76 -48.38
CA GLY A 619 13.36 4.21 -47.41
C GLY A 619 13.91 4.82 -46.12
N GLN A 620 12.97 5.31 -45.32
CA GLN A 620 13.15 5.75 -43.94
C GLN A 620 11.88 5.35 -43.18
N GLY A 621 11.98 5.15 -41.87
CA GLY A 621 10.85 4.75 -41.05
C GLY A 621 11.07 5.12 -39.59
N TRP A 622 10.12 4.78 -38.74
CA TRP A 622 10.25 4.89 -37.31
C TRP A 622 9.55 3.72 -36.63
N PHE A 623 9.98 3.42 -35.40
CA PHE A 623 9.28 2.51 -34.51
C PHE A 623 9.22 3.09 -33.10
N ASP A 624 8.15 2.77 -32.40
CA ASP A 624 7.97 3.08 -30.99
C ASP A 624 8.41 1.87 -30.15
N THR A 625 9.36 2.08 -29.23
CA THR A 625 9.69 1.08 -28.21
C THR A 625 8.65 1.18 -27.10
N VAL A 626 7.55 0.44 -27.27
CA VAL A 626 6.37 0.49 -26.38
C VAL A 626 6.61 -0.14 -25.01
N TYR A 627 7.61 -1.03 -24.89
CA TYR A 627 8.06 -1.61 -23.63
C TYR A 627 9.51 -2.09 -23.74
N VAL A 628 10.29 -1.89 -22.67
CA VAL A 628 11.65 -2.41 -22.54
C VAL A 628 11.94 -2.67 -21.06
N ASP A 629 12.60 -3.80 -20.79
CA ASP A 629 13.23 -4.12 -19.52
C ASP A 629 14.63 -4.74 -19.74
N ASP A 630 15.21 -5.32 -18.69
CA ASP A 630 16.54 -5.94 -18.76
C ASP A 630 16.59 -7.14 -19.70
N ARG A 631 15.45 -7.77 -19.99
CA ARG A 631 15.36 -9.02 -20.74
C ARG A 631 14.64 -8.89 -22.08
N LEU A 632 13.59 -8.10 -22.17
CA LEU A 632 12.65 -8.06 -23.30
C LEU A 632 12.48 -6.63 -23.81
N ARG A 633 12.33 -6.49 -25.12
CA ARG A 633 11.84 -5.27 -25.76
C ARG A 633 10.70 -5.59 -26.72
N VAL A 634 9.68 -4.74 -26.69
CA VAL A 634 8.55 -4.78 -27.62
C VAL A 634 8.51 -3.45 -28.36
N ALA A 635 8.47 -3.50 -29.68
CA ALA A 635 8.38 -2.34 -30.55
C ALA A 635 7.23 -2.46 -31.56
N GLN A 636 6.70 -1.32 -31.98
CA GLN A 636 5.71 -1.23 -33.06
C GLN A 636 6.19 -0.24 -34.13
N ASP A 637 6.22 -0.66 -35.39
CA ASP A 637 6.60 0.22 -36.51
C ASP A 637 5.43 1.13 -36.95
N ILE A 638 5.70 2.02 -37.92
CA ILE A 638 4.70 2.91 -38.53
C ILE A 638 3.50 2.16 -39.16
N ARG A 639 3.67 0.89 -39.54
CA ARG A 639 2.63 0.04 -40.14
C ARG A 639 1.82 -0.72 -39.09
N GLY A 640 2.19 -0.58 -37.81
CA GLY A 640 1.61 -1.32 -36.69
C GLY A 640 2.17 -2.74 -36.56
N ASP A 641 3.23 -3.08 -37.28
CA ASP A 641 3.89 -4.37 -37.15
C ASP A 641 4.63 -4.45 -35.82
N THR A 642 4.42 -5.55 -35.11
CA THR A 642 4.97 -5.74 -33.78
C THR A 642 6.24 -6.56 -33.85
N LEU A 643 7.26 -6.13 -33.09
CA LEU A 643 8.54 -6.77 -32.95
C LEU A 643 8.77 -7.12 -31.47
N VAL A 644 8.96 -8.39 -31.17
CA VAL A 644 9.25 -8.91 -29.83
C VAL A 644 10.64 -9.52 -29.84
N VAL A 645 11.53 -8.96 -29.03
CA VAL A 645 12.93 -9.36 -29.00
C VAL A 645 13.43 -9.52 -27.56
N GLU A 646 14.39 -10.41 -27.36
CA GLU A 646 15.10 -10.57 -26.09
C GLU A 646 16.52 -10.00 -26.14
N ARG A 647 17.04 -9.57 -25.00
CA ARG A 647 18.37 -8.99 -24.89
C ARG A 647 19.43 -10.08 -24.97
N ASP A 648 20.32 -9.98 -25.95
CA ASP A 648 21.45 -10.92 -26.15
C ASP A 648 22.77 -10.38 -25.58
N GLY A 649 22.88 -9.05 -25.40
CA GLY A 649 24.07 -8.41 -24.84
C GLY A 649 24.21 -6.94 -25.26
N PRO A 650 25.37 -6.32 -25.03
CA PRO A 650 25.66 -4.96 -25.51
C PRO A 650 25.63 -4.89 -27.04
N PRO A 651 25.53 -3.68 -27.64
CA PRO A 651 25.53 -3.53 -29.10
C PRO A 651 26.78 -4.15 -29.73
N ARG A 652 26.62 -5.11 -30.64
CA ARG A 652 27.72 -5.74 -31.38
C ARG A 652 27.53 -5.54 -32.87
N ILE A 653 28.59 -5.13 -33.56
CA ILE A 653 28.54 -4.92 -35.01
C ILE A 653 28.78 -6.26 -35.70
N PHE A 654 27.83 -6.69 -36.52
CA PHE A 654 28.04 -7.81 -37.42
C PHE A 654 28.65 -7.27 -38.72
N SER A 655 29.77 -7.88 -39.11
CA SER A 655 30.60 -7.41 -40.22
C SER A 655 30.39 -8.19 -41.48
#